data_AF-A0A8C7CJF8-F1
#
_entry.id   AF-A0A8C7CJF8-F1
#
_cell.length_a   1.000
_cell.length_b   1.000
_cell.length_c   1.000
_cell.angle_alpha   90.00
_cell.angle_beta   90.00
_cell.angle_gamma   90.00
#
_symmetry.space_group_name_H-M   'P 1'
#
loop_
_entity.id
_entity.type
_entity.pdbx_description
1 polymer ?
#
loop_
_entity_poly.entity_id
_entity_poly.type
_entity_poly.pdbx_seq_one_letter_code
_entity_poly.pdbx_strand_id
1 'polypeptide(L)'
;MIPHVSLFLSQGLFANFVPEVVQIIINRKRFDGSFTGVSGKTHVVVCGHITLSSASAFMKDFLHEDRGEVDVKVLFLGNFRPNQELEAFFLRWFLKVTFYQGSVMQRRDMERVKVLEPNKTTCFKSVFVRVISIKQYCPNTRIIVQMLKHNSKAFLQNVPNWDWSRGDAVICLAELKLGFMSQSCLVPGLSTLLTNLFTMQSEIEDGDTWQNLYREGLYNEIYTEHLSPSFIGMSFAQASKSVCQLCFLKLRLLLIGIEYQSGDQDFNVLVNPPSHIKIKLWTLGFLIASNASDARRASMYCSVCHRDIKDLPRMRPCRCTELVFVCVSSACSPEGETLRERECVWEQQQQEEQQEVGLDSTGLFHWCPPVPLKDISLTRQSASTLALQDHVVVCVFGDGGSSLLGLGDFMMPLRASSLTAPELRTVVFLGDPHYFSREWPNIQYFPHIYFLPGSPLCGADLRALRVERCAMVVVLSSLSSSSDIEPSMQDKETIHFCVNLYHIRFSPEPGPHCTLSHTQSHGHGQGLELVNSSNVCFVNEADSQEDSSSLTLSQAFSVGSVFSVDLLDSLMAATYFNANVPGLICTLVTGGDTPLLEAQLAEDNQLRGGEMSVKMWALRQRSKLAQLALQDEPLCSLACEDFKELFCQALDSLEILCFGLYRLLDPPNPSMKRFVITNPSAELPLLPSDRVFCSVPFHQSHLLTLRRAKTISHRER
;
A
#
# COMPACT_ATOMS: atom_id res chain seq x y z
N MET A 1 -10.85 71.70 -37.95
CA MET A 1 -11.77 70.66 -37.45
C MET A 1 -11.41 69.24 -37.89
N ILE A 2 -10.89 69.02 -39.11
CA ILE A 2 -10.59 67.68 -39.66
C ILE A 2 -9.45 66.89 -38.95
N PRO A 3 -8.33 67.49 -38.48
CA PRO A 3 -7.24 66.69 -37.89
C PRO A 3 -7.57 66.13 -36.49
N HIS A 4 -8.42 66.80 -35.71
CA HIS A 4 -8.84 66.31 -34.41
C HIS A 4 -9.76 65.09 -34.52
N VAL A 5 -10.64 65.06 -35.52
CA VAL A 5 -11.55 63.91 -35.75
C VAL A 5 -10.77 62.65 -36.13
N SER A 6 -9.72 62.78 -36.96
CA SER A 6 -8.84 61.67 -37.32
C SER A 6 -8.08 61.11 -36.11
N LEU A 7 -7.64 61.98 -35.19
CA LEU A 7 -6.95 61.56 -33.97
C LEU A 7 -7.87 60.82 -32.99
N PHE A 8 -9.12 61.27 -32.83
CA PHE A 8 -10.10 60.57 -31.99
C PHE A 8 -10.53 59.24 -32.58
N LEU A 9 -10.71 59.17 -33.91
CA LEU A 9 -11.01 57.92 -34.60
C LEU A 9 -9.84 56.92 -34.53
N SER A 10 -8.59 57.38 -34.68
CA SER A 10 -7.42 56.50 -34.59
C SER A 10 -7.17 56.00 -33.16
N GLN A 11 -7.40 56.82 -32.14
CA GLN A 11 -7.34 56.38 -30.73
C GLN A 11 -8.43 55.36 -30.40
N GLY A 12 -9.66 55.55 -30.89
CA GLY A 12 -10.75 54.57 -30.73
C GLY A 12 -10.48 53.24 -31.46
N LEU A 13 -9.92 53.31 -32.67
CA LEU A 13 -9.49 52.12 -33.42
C LEU A 13 -8.34 51.41 -32.69
N PHE A 14 -7.35 52.14 -32.19
CA PHE A 14 -6.24 51.55 -31.44
C PHE A 14 -6.70 50.90 -30.13
N ALA A 15 -7.57 51.57 -29.37
CA ALA A 15 -8.11 51.05 -28.12
C ALA A 15 -8.96 49.78 -28.28
N ASN A 16 -9.60 49.58 -29.44
CA ASN A 16 -10.39 48.38 -29.73
C ASN A 16 -9.57 47.29 -30.42
N PHE A 17 -8.87 47.62 -31.50
CA PHE A 17 -8.17 46.64 -32.32
C PHE A 17 -6.87 46.15 -31.70
N VAL A 18 -6.14 46.96 -30.95
CA VAL A 18 -4.85 46.49 -30.39
C VAL A 18 -5.06 45.44 -29.31
N PRO A 19 -5.96 45.61 -28.33
CA PRO A 19 -6.26 44.52 -27.39
C PRO A 19 -6.78 43.27 -28.10
N GLU A 20 -7.59 43.40 -29.15
CA GLU A 20 -8.14 42.26 -29.90
C GLU A 20 -7.07 41.54 -30.73
N VAL A 21 -6.18 42.27 -31.41
CA VAL A 21 -5.03 41.73 -32.15
C VAL A 21 -4.00 41.14 -31.20
N VAL A 22 -3.70 41.80 -30.08
CA VAL A 22 -2.84 41.26 -29.02
C VAL A 22 -3.47 40.00 -28.44
N GLN A 23 -4.78 39.98 -28.20
CA GLN A 23 -5.50 38.79 -27.75
C GLN A 23 -5.46 37.67 -28.80
N ILE A 24 -5.53 37.97 -30.10
CA ILE A 24 -5.41 36.99 -31.20
C ILE A 24 -3.96 36.47 -31.32
N ILE A 25 -2.96 37.32 -31.16
CA ILE A 25 -1.53 36.96 -31.20
C ILE A 25 -1.14 36.15 -29.95
N ILE A 26 -1.59 36.57 -28.76
CA ILE A 26 -1.44 35.82 -27.49
C ILE A 26 -2.24 34.51 -27.54
N ASN A 27 -3.42 34.53 -28.16
CA ASN A 27 -4.22 33.34 -28.42
C ASN A 27 -3.76 32.54 -29.64
N ARG A 28 -2.61 32.84 -30.28
CA ARG A 28 -2.00 31.85 -31.19
C ARG A 28 -1.76 30.60 -30.37
N LYS A 29 -2.54 29.57 -30.70
CA LYS A 29 -2.81 28.46 -29.80
C LYS A 29 -1.59 27.55 -29.68
N ARG A 30 -0.64 27.93 -28.82
CA ARG A 30 0.58 27.18 -28.48
C ARG A 30 0.28 25.73 -28.10
N PHE A 31 -0.92 25.47 -27.57
CA PHE A 31 -1.37 24.16 -27.07
C PHE A 31 -2.51 23.51 -27.88
N ASP A 32 -2.92 24.05 -29.04
CA ASP A 32 -4.02 23.50 -29.88
C ASP A 32 -3.53 22.67 -31.08
N GLY A 33 -2.24 22.36 -31.13
CA GLY A 33 -1.67 21.47 -32.16
C GLY A 33 -2.16 20.03 -32.04
N SER A 34 -1.82 19.19 -33.03
CA SER A 34 -2.01 17.73 -32.99
C SER A 34 -0.70 17.01 -32.73
N PHE A 35 -0.79 15.81 -32.15
CA PHE A 35 0.36 14.96 -31.96
C PHE A 35 0.70 14.23 -33.27
N THR A 36 1.92 14.45 -33.76
CA THR A 36 2.47 13.68 -34.88
C THR A 36 3.39 12.60 -34.32
N GLY A 37 2.87 11.38 -34.24
CA GLY A 37 3.64 10.22 -33.80
C GLY A 37 4.89 9.99 -34.65
N VAL A 38 5.96 9.53 -34.02
CA VAL A 38 7.20 9.09 -34.68
C VAL A 38 7.12 7.57 -34.81
N SER A 39 7.43 7.03 -36.00
CA SER A 39 7.42 5.59 -36.23
C SER A 39 8.30 4.85 -35.21
N GLY A 40 7.74 3.85 -34.53
CA GLY A 40 8.44 3.07 -33.50
C GLY A 40 8.35 3.61 -32.07
N LYS A 41 7.89 4.85 -31.86
CA LYS A 41 7.72 5.43 -30.51
C LYS A 41 6.30 5.28 -30.01
N THR A 42 6.16 4.85 -28.76
CA THR A 42 4.86 4.79 -28.09
C THR A 42 4.59 6.07 -27.30
N HIS A 43 3.33 6.29 -26.91
CA HIS A 43 2.98 7.42 -26.06
C HIS A 43 1.87 7.09 -25.07
N VAL A 44 1.89 7.80 -23.96
CA VAL A 44 0.88 7.76 -22.90
C VAL A 44 0.14 9.09 -22.88
N VAL A 45 -1.18 9.05 -22.70
CA VAL A 45 -1.98 10.27 -22.50
C VAL A 45 -2.29 10.39 -21.00
N VAL A 46 -1.93 11.51 -20.40
CA VAL A 46 -2.20 11.83 -18.99
C VAL A 46 -3.22 12.95 -18.96
N CYS A 47 -4.34 12.73 -18.29
CA CYS A 47 -5.36 13.77 -18.13
C CYS A 47 -6.05 13.62 -16.79
N GLY A 48 -6.86 14.60 -16.39
CA GLY A 48 -7.40 14.59 -15.04
C GLY A 48 -7.39 15.95 -14.38
N HIS A 49 -7.22 15.90 -13.06
CA HIS A 49 -6.69 16.97 -12.26
C HIS A 49 -5.17 17.02 -12.45
N ILE A 50 -4.69 17.98 -13.25
CA ILE A 50 -3.26 18.19 -13.53
C ILE A 50 -2.83 19.47 -12.80
N THR A 51 -1.92 19.31 -11.85
CA THR A 51 -1.26 20.37 -11.06
C THR A 51 0.25 20.19 -11.16
N LEU A 52 1.04 21.18 -10.72
CA LEU A 52 2.50 21.04 -10.69
C LEU A 52 2.91 19.85 -9.81
N SER A 53 2.30 19.69 -8.64
CA SER A 53 2.57 18.59 -7.71
C SER A 53 2.28 17.22 -8.35
N SER A 54 1.06 17.02 -8.86
CA SER A 54 0.65 15.74 -9.46
C SER A 54 1.42 15.39 -10.73
N ALA A 55 1.78 16.38 -11.56
CA ALA A 55 2.60 16.15 -12.75
C ALA A 55 4.05 15.83 -12.38
N SER A 56 4.61 16.53 -11.38
CA SER A 56 5.99 16.30 -10.93
C SER A 56 6.16 14.93 -10.30
N ALA A 57 5.23 14.51 -9.43
CA ALA A 57 5.23 13.18 -8.82
C ALA A 57 5.16 12.07 -9.88
N PHE A 58 4.19 12.15 -10.81
CA PHE A 58 4.07 11.16 -11.89
C PHE A 58 5.34 11.10 -12.74
N MET A 59 5.90 12.24 -13.14
CA MET A 59 7.07 12.28 -14.02
C MET A 59 8.35 11.80 -13.33
N LYS A 60 8.52 12.07 -12.03
CA LYS A 60 9.66 11.61 -11.23
C LYS A 60 9.82 10.09 -11.31
N ASP A 61 8.72 9.35 -11.13
CA ASP A 61 8.75 7.89 -11.18
C ASP A 61 8.64 7.34 -12.60
N PHE A 62 7.88 7.98 -13.50
CA PHE A 62 7.61 7.46 -14.84
C PHE A 62 8.83 7.52 -15.78
N LEU A 63 9.63 8.58 -15.68
CA LEU A 63 10.85 8.77 -16.48
C LEU A 63 12.13 8.61 -15.64
N HIS A 64 12.07 7.84 -14.55
CA HIS A 64 13.25 7.56 -13.73
C HIS A 64 14.32 6.81 -14.54
N GLU A 65 15.59 7.10 -14.27
CA GLU A 65 16.73 6.54 -15.01
C GLU A 65 16.84 5.02 -14.84
N ASP A 66 16.49 4.50 -13.66
CA ASP A 66 16.52 3.07 -13.32
C ASP A 66 15.54 2.20 -14.13
N ARG A 67 14.55 2.81 -14.80
CA ARG A 67 13.67 2.08 -15.72
C ARG A 67 14.34 1.74 -17.06
N GLY A 68 15.56 2.24 -17.30
CA GLY A 68 16.26 2.14 -18.57
C GLY A 68 15.70 3.11 -19.62
N GLU A 69 16.02 2.88 -20.90
CA GLU A 69 15.53 3.73 -22.00
C GLU A 69 14.03 3.53 -22.25
N VAL A 70 13.21 4.23 -21.46
CA VAL A 70 11.77 4.35 -21.71
C VAL A 70 11.56 5.27 -22.91
N ASP A 71 11.39 4.69 -24.11
CA ASP A 71 11.05 5.44 -25.33
C ASP A 71 9.54 5.68 -25.48
N VAL A 72 8.95 6.24 -24.41
CA VAL A 72 7.54 6.63 -24.33
C VAL A 72 7.44 8.15 -24.26
N LYS A 73 6.62 8.75 -25.14
CA LYS A 73 6.28 10.19 -25.06
C LYS A 73 5.08 10.39 -24.12
N VAL A 74 5.14 11.37 -23.23
CA VAL A 74 4.03 11.70 -22.31
C VAL A 74 3.24 12.90 -22.83
N LEU A 75 1.95 12.72 -23.08
CA LEU A 75 1.05 13.77 -23.57
C LEU A 75 0.06 14.17 -22.46
N PHE A 76 0.19 15.39 -21.93
CA PHE A 76 -0.79 15.92 -20.99
C PHE A 76 -1.96 16.55 -21.75
N LEU A 77 -3.20 16.22 -21.38
CA LEU A 77 -4.42 16.79 -21.95
C LEU A 77 -5.27 17.42 -20.84
N GLY A 78 -5.38 18.74 -20.83
CA GLY A 78 -6.12 19.51 -19.83
C GLY A 78 -7.04 20.55 -20.46
N ASN A 79 -8.22 20.75 -19.90
CA ASN A 79 -9.19 21.73 -20.39
C ASN A 79 -8.89 23.18 -19.94
N PHE A 80 -7.68 23.42 -19.45
CA PHE A 80 -7.22 24.68 -18.91
C PHE A 80 -5.92 25.13 -19.59
N ARG A 81 -5.55 26.40 -19.42
CA ARG A 81 -4.22 26.87 -19.82
C ARG A 81 -3.25 26.69 -18.66
N PRO A 82 -2.09 26.06 -18.88
CA PRO A 82 -1.07 25.92 -17.84
C PRO A 82 -0.70 27.29 -17.25
N ASN A 83 -0.54 27.38 -15.93
CA ASN A 83 0.02 28.56 -15.28
C ASN A 83 1.54 28.63 -15.58
N GLN A 84 2.19 29.73 -15.18
CA GLN A 84 3.63 29.92 -15.45
C GLN A 84 4.51 28.78 -14.91
N GLU A 85 4.17 28.25 -13.74
CA GLU A 85 4.87 27.11 -13.13
C GLU A 85 4.74 25.83 -13.95
N LEU A 86 3.52 25.47 -14.39
CA LEU A 86 3.29 24.32 -15.27
C LEU A 86 3.91 24.52 -16.65
N GLU A 87 3.90 25.74 -17.19
CA GLU A 87 4.58 26.03 -18.46
C GLU A 87 6.09 25.81 -18.34
N ALA A 88 6.72 26.30 -17.26
CA ALA A 88 8.13 26.07 -16.98
C ALA A 88 8.44 24.57 -16.83
N PHE A 89 7.56 23.83 -16.15
CA PHE A 89 7.66 22.38 -16.04
C PHE A 89 7.64 21.70 -17.42
N PHE A 90 6.66 21.99 -18.28
CA PHE A 90 6.60 21.38 -19.61
C PHE A 90 7.77 21.75 -20.51
N LEU A 91 8.31 22.96 -20.36
CA LEU A 91 9.50 23.41 -21.08
C LEU A 91 10.75 22.66 -20.63
N ARG A 92 10.91 22.40 -19.32
CA ARG A 92 12.02 21.60 -18.79
C ARG A 92 12.06 20.20 -19.42
N TRP A 93 10.90 19.61 -19.70
CA TRP A 93 10.76 18.24 -20.20
C TRP A 93 10.39 18.15 -21.70
N PHE A 94 10.62 19.19 -22.50
CA PHE A 94 10.05 19.32 -23.85
C PHE A 94 10.35 18.14 -24.81
N LEU A 95 11.49 17.46 -24.66
CA LEU A 95 11.85 16.29 -25.48
C LEU A 95 10.95 15.08 -25.21
N LYS A 96 10.46 14.90 -23.97
CA LYS A 96 9.68 13.74 -23.53
C LYS A 96 8.22 14.05 -23.21
N VAL A 97 7.89 15.31 -22.95
CA VAL A 97 6.55 15.75 -22.52
C VAL A 97 5.95 16.77 -23.49
N THR A 98 4.64 16.76 -23.68
CA THR A 98 3.91 17.79 -24.42
C THR A 98 2.52 18.01 -23.82
N PHE A 99 2.10 19.27 -23.69
CA PHE A 99 0.78 19.64 -23.20
C PHE A 99 -0.14 20.04 -24.34
N TYR A 100 -1.38 19.56 -24.31
CA TYR A 100 -2.47 19.93 -25.21
C TYR A 100 -3.65 20.48 -24.41
N GLN A 101 -4.16 21.63 -24.84
CA GLN A 101 -5.36 22.22 -24.25
C GLN A 101 -6.60 21.58 -24.88
N GLY A 102 -7.36 20.78 -24.13
CA GLY A 102 -8.54 20.06 -24.63
C GLY A 102 -9.15 19.14 -23.57
N SER A 103 -10.20 18.40 -23.93
CA SER A 103 -10.91 17.49 -23.01
C SER A 103 -11.11 16.11 -23.63
N VAL A 104 -10.88 15.06 -22.84
CA VAL A 104 -11.20 13.66 -23.23
C VAL A 104 -12.69 13.40 -23.43
N MET A 105 -13.54 14.34 -23.03
CA MET A 105 -14.97 14.30 -23.34
C MET A 105 -15.27 14.62 -24.81
N GLN A 106 -14.31 15.21 -25.54
CA GLN A 106 -14.48 15.59 -26.93
C GLN A 106 -13.69 14.65 -27.85
N ARG A 107 -14.41 14.03 -28.80
CA ARG A 107 -13.80 13.13 -29.80
C ARG A 107 -12.65 13.78 -30.58
N ARG A 108 -12.82 15.04 -30.99
CA ARG A 108 -11.79 15.81 -31.71
C ARG A 108 -10.47 15.88 -30.94
N ASP A 109 -10.52 16.07 -29.63
CA ASP A 109 -9.32 16.16 -28.80
C ASP A 109 -8.65 14.79 -28.64
N MET A 110 -9.43 13.72 -28.50
CA MET A 110 -8.90 12.34 -28.49
C MET A 110 -8.23 11.95 -29.81
N GLU A 111 -8.79 12.37 -30.95
CA GLU A 111 -8.18 12.20 -32.27
C GLU A 111 -6.86 13.00 -32.36
N ARG A 112 -6.85 14.22 -31.83
CA ARG A 112 -5.70 15.13 -31.84
C ARG A 112 -4.51 14.61 -31.05
N VAL A 113 -4.75 13.95 -29.91
CA VAL A 113 -3.71 13.26 -29.11
C VAL A 113 -3.55 11.79 -29.49
N LYS A 114 -4.20 11.34 -30.58
CA LYS A 114 -4.11 10.00 -31.15
C LYS A 114 -4.35 8.87 -30.14
N VAL A 115 -5.36 8.99 -29.27
CA VAL A 115 -5.73 7.91 -28.32
C VAL A 115 -6.20 6.64 -29.06
N LEU A 116 -6.67 6.79 -30.30
CA LEU A 116 -7.26 5.74 -31.15
C LEU A 116 -6.25 4.72 -31.74
N GLU A 117 -4.94 4.96 -31.70
CA GLU A 117 -3.97 3.99 -32.24
C GLU A 117 -3.66 2.90 -31.20
N PRO A 118 -3.40 1.63 -31.62
CA PRO A 118 -3.23 0.50 -30.70
C PRO A 118 -2.02 0.63 -29.74
N ASN A 119 -2.08 -0.10 -28.61
CA ASN A 119 -1.04 -0.18 -27.56
C ASN A 119 -0.76 1.10 -26.76
N LYS A 120 -1.79 1.94 -26.57
CA LYS A 120 -1.67 3.16 -25.78
C LYS A 120 -2.39 3.02 -24.45
N THR A 121 -1.71 3.36 -23.37
CA THR A 121 -2.32 3.50 -22.05
C THR A 121 -2.73 4.94 -21.85
N THR A 122 -3.90 5.16 -21.26
CA THR A 122 -4.29 6.49 -20.79
C THR A 122 -4.41 6.47 -19.27
N CYS A 123 -3.72 7.40 -18.61
CA CYS A 123 -3.71 7.54 -17.15
C CYS A 123 -4.59 8.72 -16.73
N PHE A 124 -5.46 8.51 -15.74
CA PHE A 124 -6.42 9.51 -15.27
C PHE A 124 -6.31 9.79 -13.79
N LYS A 125 -6.41 11.07 -13.44
CA LYS A 125 -6.83 11.51 -12.10
C LYS A 125 -8.21 12.16 -12.17
N SER A 126 -9.24 11.51 -11.61
CA SER A 126 -10.61 12.05 -11.42
C SER A 126 -11.52 12.21 -12.66
N VAL A 127 -12.56 11.36 -12.66
CA VAL A 127 -14.01 11.50 -13.00
C VAL A 127 -14.46 10.30 -13.83
N PHE A 128 -15.31 9.44 -13.24
CA PHE A 128 -15.96 8.26 -13.85
C PHE A 128 -16.44 8.48 -15.30
N VAL A 129 -17.04 9.63 -15.56
CA VAL A 129 -17.57 10.03 -16.88
C VAL A 129 -16.49 10.09 -17.98
N ARG A 130 -15.23 10.37 -17.62
CA ARG A 130 -14.10 10.38 -18.57
C ARG A 130 -13.76 8.98 -19.04
N VAL A 131 -13.84 7.99 -18.15
CA VAL A 131 -13.61 6.57 -18.48
C VAL A 131 -14.66 6.11 -19.48
N ILE A 132 -15.94 6.43 -19.23
CA ILE A 132 -17.04 6.11 -20.15
C ILE A 132 -16.80 6.73 -21.53
N SER A 133 -16.49 8.03 -21.59
CA SER A 133 -16.21 8.72 -22.86
C SER A 133 -15.16 7.95 -23.67
N ILE A 134 -14.06 7.56 -23.03
CA ILE A 134 -12.93 6.97 -23.75
C ILE A 134 -13.22 5.53 -24.15
N LYS A 135 -13.81 4.72 -23.28
CA LYS A 135 -14.22 3.35 -23.63
C LYS A 135 -15.29 3.33 -24.72
N GLN A 136 -16.13 4.36 -24.80
CA GLN A 136 -17.12 4.50 -25.87
C GLN A 136 -16.48 4.73 -27.25
N TYR A 137 -15.39 5.51 -27.33
CA TYR A 137 -14.70 5.77 -28.60
C TYR A 137 -13.55 4.78 -28.89
N CYS A 138 -12.92 4.26 -27.85
CA CYS A 138 -11.73 3.42 -27.88
C CYS A 138 -11.88 2.22 -26.90
N PRO A 139 -12.68 1.19 -27.25
CA PRO A 139 -13.04 0.11 -26.32
C PRO A 139 -11.85 -0.72 -25.84
N ASN A 140 -10.83 -0.88 -26.69
CA ASN A 140 -9.66 -1.71 -26.43
C ASN A 140 -8.50 -0.95 -25.77
N THR A 141 -8.64 0.36 -25.51
CA THR A 141 -7.59 1.16 -24.89
C THR A 141 -7.47 0.81 -23.40
N ARG A 142 -6.24 0.59 -22.93
CA ARG A 142 -5.95 0.36 -21.52
C ARG A 142 -6.11 1.65 -20.71
N ILE A 143 -6.87 1.59 -19.63
CA ILE A 143 -7.16 2.74 -18.76
C ILE A 143 -6.68 2.49 -17.33
N ILE A 144 -5.88 3.40 -16.79
CA ILE A 144 -5.51 3.41 -15.36
C ILE A 144 -6.15 4.64 -14.73
N VAL A 145 -7.00 4.44 -13.72
CA VAL A 145 -7.77 5.53 -13.09
C VAL A 145 -7.51 5.61 -11.60
N GLN A 146 -7.19 6.82 -11.13
CA GLN A 146 -7.10 7.15 -9.71
C GLN A 146 -8.47 7.66 -9.22
N MET A 147 -8.99 7.02 -8.17
CA MET A 147 -10.26 7.34 -7.53
C MET A 147 -10.06 7.85 -6.11
N LEU A 148 -10.88 8.81 -5.69
CA LEU A 148 -10.78 9.38 -4.35
C LEU A 148 -11.61 8.62 -3.30
N LYS A 149 -12.68 7.95 -3.72
CA LYS A 149 -13.62 7.26 -2.84
C LYS A 149 -13.82 5.81 -3.28
N HIS A 150 -13.87 4.90 -2.32
CA HIS A 150 -14.05 3.47 -2.57
C HIS A 150 -15.41 3.15 -3.17
N ASN A 151 -16.51 3.69 -2.64
CA ASN A 151 -17.87 3.45 -3.14
C ASN A 151 -18.07 3.76 -4.65
N SER A 152 -17.17 4.55 -5.25
CA SER A 152 -17.23 4.90 -6.66
C SER A 152 -16.57 3.86 -7.56
N LYS A 153 -15.70 2.99 -7.01
CA LYS A 153 -14.93 1.94 -7.72
C LYS A 153 -15.86 0.98 -8.43
N ALA A 154 -16.92 0.54 -7.76
CA ALA A 154 -17.86 -0.43 -8.33
C ALA A 154 -18.62 0.07 -9.56
N PHE A 155 -18.84 1.38 -9.72
CA PHE A 155 -19.46 1.90 -10.95
C PHE A 155 -18.64 1.58 -12.20
N LEU A 156 -17.32 1.40 -12.08
CA LEU A 156 -16.45 1.06 -13.21
C LEU A 156 -16.70 -0.36 -13.73
N GLN A 157 -17.14 -1.28 -12.88
CA GLN A 157 -17.51 -2.63 -13.30
C GLN A 157 -18.70 -2.62 -14.28
N ASN A 158 -19.54 -1.58 -14.21
CA ASN A 158 -20.68 -1.38 -15.09
C ASN A 158 -20.32 -0.68 -16.41
N VAL A 159 -19.06 -0.26 -16.60
CA VAL A 159 -18.62 0.43 -17.83
C VAL A 159 -18.40 -0.61 -18.94
N PRO A 160 -19.04 -0.44 -20.12
CA PRO A 160 -18.83 -1.38 -21.23
C PRO A 160 -17.37 -1.37 -21.67
N ASN A 161 -16.82 -2.56 -21.95
CA ASN A 161 -15.44 -2.79 -22.36
C ASN A 161 -14.37 -2.48 -21.28
N TRP A 162 -14.78 -2.23 -20.03
CA TRP A 162 -13.88 -2.29 -18.89
C TRP A 162 -13.42 -3.73 -18.67
N ASP A 163 -12.11 -3.97 -18.68
CA ASP A 163 -11.56 -5.33 -18.64
C ASP A 163 -10.17 -5.36 -17.99
N TRP A 164 -10.12 -5.98 -16.81
CA TRP A 164 -8.91 -6.19 -16.03
C TRP A 164 -7.87 -7.03 -16.77
N SER A 165 -8.31 -7.99 -17.60
CA SER A 165 -7.40 -8.84 -18.39
C SER A 165 -6.64 -8.05 -19.47
N ARG A 166 -7.19 -6.92 -19.92
CA ARG A 166 -6.52 -5.96 -20.81
C ARG A 166 -5.64 -4.95 -20.05
N GLY A 167 -5.54 -5.09 -18.73
CA GLY A 167 -4.75 -4.23 -17.85
C GLY A 167 -5.46 -2.93 -17.46
N ASP A 168 -6.78 -2.81 -17.64
CA ASP A 168 -7.55 -1.73 -17.03
C ASP A 168 -7.41 -1.84 -15.51
N ALA A 169 -7.08 -0.73 -14.84
CA ALA A 169 -6.77 -0.75 -13.41
C ALA A 169 -7.35 0.46 -12.69
N VAL A 170 -7.76 0.25 -11.45
CA VAL A 170 -8.26 1.28 -10.53
C VAL A 170 -7.33 1.39 -9.35
N ILE A 171 -6.91 2.60 -9.03
CA ILE A 171 -6.18 2.93 -7.81
C ILE A 171 -7.09 3.78 -6.94
N CYS A 172 -7.69 3.19 -5.90
CA CYS A 172 -8.51 3.93 -4.97
C CYS A 172 -7.67 4.48 -3.82
N LEU A 173 -7.56 5.81 -3.72
CA LEU A 173 -6.73 6.46 -2.71
C LEU A 173 -7.27 6.28 -1.29
N ALA A 174 -8.59 6.38 -1.08
CA ALA A 174 -9.18 6.17 0.24
C ALA A 174 -8.92 4.73 0.73
N GLU A 175 -9.21 3.74 -0.13
CA GLU A 175 -8.99 2.32 0.13
C GLU A 175 -7.53 2.03 0.51
N LEU A 176 -6.58 2.45 -0.34
CA LEU A 176 -5.17 2.20 -0.10
C LEU A 176 -4.62 2.99 1.08
N LYS A 177 -4.96 4.29 1.21
CA LYS A 177 -4.50 5.12 2.33
C LYS A 177 -4.92 4.53 3.67
N LEU A 178 -6.21 4.29 3.83
CA LEU A 178 -6.76 3.76 5.07
C LEU A 178 -6.31 2.32 5.31
N GLY A 179 -6.18 1.52 4.25
CA GLY A 179 -5.62 0.18 4.33
C GLY A 179 -4.16 0.16 4.81
N PHE A 180 -3.30 1.04 4.29
CA PHE A 180 -1.89 1.14 4.74
C PHE A 180 -1.81 1.51 6.21
N MET A 181 -2.58 2.51 6.64
CA MET A 181 -2.61 2.94 8.04
C MET A 181 -3.19 1.84 8.96
N SER A 182 -4.20 1.13 8.49
CA SER A 182 -4.82 -0.01 9.16
C SER A 182 -3.83 -1.16 9.36
N GLN A 183 -3.16 -1.60 8.29
CA GLN A 183 -2.14 -2.65 8.36
C GLN A 183 -0.94 -2.26 9.22
N SER A 184 -0.52 -0.98 9.19
CA SER A 184 0.53 -0.48 10.09
C SER A 184 0.16 -0.56 11.57
N CYS A 185 -1.15 -0.62 11.91
CA CYS A 185 -1.56 -0.92 13.27
C CYS A 185 -1.20 -2.35 13.66
N LEU A 186 -1.36 -3.33 12.76
CA LEU A 186 -1.01 -4.74 13.00
C LEU A 186 0.50 -4.97 12.92
N VAL A 187 1.15 -4.34 11.95
CA VAL A 187 2.54 -4.54 11.57
C VAL A 187 3.24 -3.17 11.43
N PRO A 188 3.78 -2.59 12.53
CA PRO A 188 4.43 -1.28 12.49
C PRO A 188 5.58 -1.22 11.47
N GLY A 189 5.63 -0.14 10.67
CA GLY A 189 6.60 0.04 9.59
C GLY A 189 6.22 -0.59 8.26
N LEU A 190 5.13 -1.35 8.18
CA LEU A 190 4.73 -2.03 6.94
C LEU A 190 4.36 -1.06 5.82
N SER A 191 3.69 0.07 6.12
CA SER A 191 3.40 1.10 5.12
C SER A 191 4.67 1.58 4.42
N THR A 192 5.71 1.90 5.18
CA THR A 192 7.03 2.31 4.65
C THR A 192 7.66 1.20 3.81
N LEU A 193 7.67 -0.04 4.33
CA LEU A 193 8.24 -1.18 3.61
C LEU A 193 7.61 -1.35 2.23
N LEU A 194 6.28 -1.34 2.16
CA LEU A 194 5.55 -1.55 0.92
C LEU A 194 5.64 -0.33 0.00
N THR A 195 5.59 0.89 0.54
CA THR A 195 5.73 2.10 -0.29
C THR A 195 7.09 2.18 -0.96
N ASN A 196 8.16 1.79 -0.26
CA ASN A 196 9.50 1.71 -0.85
C ASN A 196 9.57 0.78 -2.07
N LEU A 197 8.69 -0.22 -2.18
CA LEU A 197 8.68 -1.18 -3.29
C LEU A 197 8.05 -0.66 -4.59
N PHE A 198 7.42 0.51 -4.58
CA PHE A 198 6.80 1.11 -5.77
C PHE A 198 7.12 2.59 -5.98
N THR A 199 7.96 3.18 -5.13
CA THR A 199 8.51 4.53 -5.30
C THR A 199 9.95 4.45 -5.78
N MET A 200 10.31 5.20 -6.82
CA MET A 200 11.69 5.22 -7.31
C MET A 200 12.53 6.29 -6.61
N GLN A 201 13.79 5.97 -6.36
CA GLN A 201 14.75 6.87 -5.71
C GLN A 201 16.04 6.91 -6.52
N SER A 202 16.61 8.11 -6.65
CA SER A 202 17.92 8.30 -7.26
C SER A 202 19.03 7.78 -6.34
N GLU A 203 20.16 7.36 -6.91
CA GLU A 203 21.39 7.09 -6.15
C GLU A 203 21.74 8.28 -5.24
N ILE A 204 21.99 8.00 -3.96
CA ILE A 204 22.35 8.99 -2.94
C ILE A 204 23.72 8.58 -2.38
N GLU A 205 24.55 9.58 -2.08
CA GLU A 205 25.90 9.39 -1.54
C GLU A 205 25.92 8.50 -0.28
N ASP A 206 26.99 7.70 -0.17
CA ASP A 206 27.22 6.80 0.96
C ASP A 206 27.24 7.58 2.29
N GLY A 207 26.41 7.16 3.24
CA GLY A 207 26.52 7.56 4.64
C GLY A 207 27.35 6.55 5.43
N ASP A 208 27.47 6.70 6.75
CA ASP A 208 28.17 5.75 7.64
C ASP A 208 27.24 5.15 8.72
N THR A 209 25.91 5.18 8.53
CA THR A 209 24.90 4.93 9.60
C THR A 209 23.76 3.98 9.20
N TRP A 210 22.78 3.76 10.08
CA TRP A 210 21.50 3.08 9.81
C TRP A 210 20.84 3.45 8.48
N GLN A 211 21.07 4.69 7.99
CA GLN A 211 20.54 5.17 6.73
C GLN A 211 21.03 4.35 5.53
N ASN A 212 22.24 3.77 5.56
CA ASN A 212 22.72 2.91 4.48
C ASN A 212 21.91 1.62 4.38
N LEU A 213 21.66 0.98 5.52
CA LEU A 213 20.83 -0.23 5.57
C LEU A 213 19.40 0.05 5.08
N TYR A 214 18.86 1.23 5.42
CA TYR A 214 17.58 1.69 4.90
C TYR A 214 17.63 1.94 3.37
N ARG A 215 18.64 2.67 2.89
CA ARG A 215 18.83 3.02 1.47
C ARG A 215 19.03 1.79 0.59
N GLU A 216 19.76 0.78 1.06
CA GLU A 216 19.89 -0.49 0.34
C GLU A 216 18.52 -1.13 0.05
N GLY A 217 17.55 -0.94 0.95
CA GLY A 217 16.18 -1.39 0.80
C GLY A 217 15.40 -0.62 -0.27
N LEU A 218 15.72 0.67 -0.49
CA LEU A 218 15.01 1.56 -1.42
C LEU A 218 15.20 1.20 -2.89
N TYR A 219 16.28 0.48 -3.23
CA TYR A 219 16.51 0.01 -4.60
C TYR A 219 15.62 -1.18 -4.99
N ASN A 220 14.88 -1.77 -4.04
CA ASN A 220 14.05 -2.93 -4.33
C ASN A 220 12.67 -2.53 -4.84
N GLU A 221 12.20 -3.23 -5.87
CA GLU A 221 10.90 -2.99 -6.49
C GLU A 221 10.14 -4.30 -6.72
N ILE A 222 8.83 -4.20 -6.94
CA ILE A 222 7.98 -5.34 -7.31
C ILE A 222 8.04 -5.60 -8.82
N TYR A 223 8.47 -6.80 -9.17
CA TYR A 223 8.48 -7.33 -10.53
C TYR A 223 7.51 -8.51 -10.65
N THR A 224 7.06 -8.77 -11.88
CA THR A 224 6.30 -9.99 -12.20
C THR A 224 6.96 -10.70 -13.37
N GLU A 225 7.19 -12.01 -13.21
CA GLU A 225 7.80 -12.86 -14.23
C GLU A 225 7.14 -14.23 -14.21
N HIS A 226 6.99 -14.85 -15.38
CA HIS A 226 6.51 -16.23 -15.46
C HIS A 226 7.57 -17.17 -14.90
N LEU A 227 7.18 -18.03 -13.97
CA LEU A 227 8.11 -18.96 -13.35
C LEU A 227 8.59 -20.02 -14.35
N SER A 228 9.88 -20.36 -14.28
CA SER A 228 10.46 -21.42 -15.11
C SER A 228 9.67 -22.74 -15.00
N PRO A 229 9.57 -23.53 -16.09
CA PRO A 229 9.03 -24.90 -16.04
C PRO A 229 9.72 -25.81 -15.00
N SER A 230 10.94 -25.47 -14.56
CA SER A 230 11.64 -26.21 -13.50
C SER A 230 10.93 -26.17 -12.15
N PHE A 231 10.00 -25.24 -11.93
CA PHE A 231 9.25 -25.12 -10.69
C PHE A 231 7.90 -25.87 -10.70
N ILE A 232 7.50 -26.47 -11.83
CA ILE A 232 6.21 -27.17 -11.95
C ILE A 232 6.11 -28.29 -10.91
N GLY A 233 4.97 -28.36 -10.22
CA GLY A 233 4.70 -29.37 -9.20
C GLY A 233 5.33 -29.09 -7.83
N MET A 234 6.23 -28.11 -7.72
CA MET A 234 6.77 -27.66 -6.44
C MET A 234 5.71 -26.89 -5.65
N SER A 235 5.78 -26.96 -4.30
CA SER A 235 5.07 -26.00 -3.46
C SER A 235 5.72 -24.62 -3.56
N PHE A 236 4.99 -23.58 -3.16
CA PHE A 236 5.53 -22.23 -3.09
C PHE A 236 6.77 -22.14 -2.19
N ALA A 237 6.77 -22.78 -1.02
CA ALA A 237 7.94 -22.80 -0.14
C ALA A 237 9.17 -23.44 -0.83
N GLN A 238 8.99 -24.56 -1.54
CA GLN A 238 10.07 -25.23 -2.27
C GLN A 238 10.60 -24.38 -3.44
N ALA A 239 9.70 -23.73 -4.17
CA ALA A 239 10.08 -22.87 -5.28
C ALA A 239 10.71 -21.56 -4.80
N SER A 240 10.16 -20.92 -3.78
CA SER A 240 10.73 -19.73 -3.15
C SER A 240 12.11 -20.04 -2.58
N LYS A 241 12.29 -21.20 -1.95
CA LYS A 241 13.62 -21.68 -1.54
C LYS A 241 14.53 -21.96 -2.72
N SER A 242 14.06 -22.55 -3.81
CA SER A 242 14.91 -22.81 -4.99
C SER A 242 15.35 -21.51 -5.65
N VAL A 243 14.40 -20.60 -5.91
CA VAL A 243 14.64 -19.22 -6.36
C VAL A 243 15.64 -18.56 -5.41
N CYS A 244 15.38 -18.58 -4.11
CA CYS A 244 16.27 -18.00 -3.11
C CYS A 244 17.65 -18.68 -3.09
N GLN A 245 17.81 -19.99 -3.03
CA GLN A 245 19.13 -20.65 -2.98
C GLN A 245 20.01 -20.36 -4.20
N LEU A 246 19.42 -20.20 -5.38
CA LEU A 246 20.13 -19.80 -6.60
C LEU A 246 20.42 -18.30 -6.63
N CYS A 247 19.53 -17.52 -6.03
CA CYS A 247 19.57 -16.08 -6.04
C CYS A 247 20.37 -15.56 -4.87
N PHE A 248 19.98 -15.81 -3.63
CA PHE A 248 20.53 -15.32 -2.37
C PHE A 248 22.03 -15.53 -2.12
N LEU A 249 22.73 -16.39 -2.88
CA LEU A 249 24.20 -16.36 -2.81
C LEU A 249 24.78 -15.03 -3.34
N LYS A 250 24.03 -14.24 -4.15
CA LYS A 250 24.36 -12.85 -4.56
C LYS A 250 23.19 -11.95 -5.05
N LEU A 251 22.08 -12.51 -5.55
CA LEU A 251 20.86 -11.83 -5.97
C LEU A 251 19.90 -11.65 -4.79
N ARG A 252 19.58 -10.40 -4.50
CA ARG A 252 18.47 -9.99 -3.63
C ARG A 252 17.12 -10.25 -4.33
N LEU A 253 16.84 -11.47 -4.79
CA LEU A 253 15.59 -11.85 -5.44
C LEU A 253 14.71 -12.65 -4.49
N LEU A 254 13.50 -12.17 -4.24
CA LEU A 254 12.58 -12.75 -3.27
C LEU A 254 11.21 -13.00 -3.91
N LEU A 255 10.76 -14.26 -3.95
CA LEU A 255 9.41 -14.61 -4.40
C LEU A 255 8.41 -14.43 -3.24
N ILE A 256 7.45 -13.51 -3.41
CA ILE A 256 6.48 -13.15 -2.36
C ILE A 256 5.08 -13.72 -2.57
N GLY A 257 4.72 -14.03 -3.82
CA GLY A 257 3.41 -14.56 -4.15
C GLY A 257 3.34 -15.08 -5.56
N ILE A 258 2.21 -15.68 -5.91
CA ILE A 258 1.92 -16.19 -7.26
C ILE A 258 0.51 -15.80 -7.66
N GLU A 259 0.30 -15.72 -8.97
CA GLU A 259 -1.04 -15.73 -9.54
C GLU A 259 -1.63 -17.15 -9.43
N TYR A 260 -2.88 -17.21 -9.00
CA TYR A 260 -3.62 -18.45 -8.84
C TYR A 260 -4.97 -18.33 -9.55
N GLN A 261 -5.19 -19.23 -10.50
CA GLN A 261 -6.45 -19.33 -11.21
C GLN A 261 -7.43 -20.21 -10.43
N SER A 262 -8.52 -19.62 -9.94
CA SER A 262 -9.60 -20.31 -9.24
C SER A 262 -10.80 -20.51 -10.16
N GLY A 263 -10.80 -21.59 -10.94
CA GLY A 263 -11.87 -21.88 -11.91
C GLY A 263 -11.63 -21.21 -13.28
N ASP A 264 -12.69 -21.04 -14.08
CA ASP A 264 -12.55 -20.70 -15.49
C ASP A 264 -12.25 -19.21 -15.80
N GLN A 265 -12.44 -18.27 -14.85
CA GLN A 265 -12.34 -16.82 -15.16
C GLN A 265 -11.65 -15.91 -14.13
N ASP A 266 -11.44 -16.35 -12.88
CA ASP A 266 -10.88 -15.48 -11.83
C ASP A 266 -9.41 -15.82 -11.53
N PHE A 267 -8.52 -14.86 -11.81
CA PHE A 267 -7.13 -14.88 -11.35
C PHE A 267 -7.03 -14.07 -10.06
N ASN A 268 -6.50 -14.71 -9.01
CA ASN A 268 -6.27 -14.08 -7.72
C ASN A 268 -4.77 -14.07 -7.42
N VAL A 269 -4.31 -13.03 -6.74
CA VAL A 269 -2.94 -12.99 -6.22
C VAL A 269 -2.93 -13.70 -4.86
N LEU A 270 -2.09 -14.72 -4.70
CA LEU A 270 -1.87 -15.39 -3.43
C LEU A 270 -0.48 -15.05 -2.88
N VAL A 271 -0.46 -14.45 -1.70
CA VAL A 271 0.77 -14.15 -0.95
C VAL A 271 1.09 -15.33 -0.05
N ASN A 272 2.33 -15.83 -0.14
CA ASN A 272 2.80 -17.03 0.57
C ASN A 272 1.73 -18.15 0.63
N PRO A 273 1.31 -18.71 -0.52
CA PRO A 273 0.27 -19.73 -0.54
C PRO A 273 0.70 -21.01 0.18
N PRO A 274 -0.27 -21.75 0.75
CA PRO A 274 -0.01 -22.99 1.48
C PRO A 274 0.57 -24.10 0.59
N SER A 275 1.26 -25.06 1.21
CA SER A 275 2.05 -26.09 0.52
C SER A 275 1.27 -27.06 -0.38
N HIS A 276 -0.04 -27.16 -0.21
CA HIS A 276 -0.92 -27.93 -1.10
C HIS A 276 -1.13 -27.27 -2.47
N ILE A 277 -0.95 -25.95 -2.57
CA ILE A 277 -0.99 -25.23 -3.84
C ILE A 277 0.34 -25.46 -4.55
N LYS A 278 0.26 -26.07 -5.73
CA LYS A 278 1.43 -26.38 -6.57
C LYS A 278 1.53 -25.42 -7.74
N ILE A 279 2.76 -25.10 -8.11
CA ILE A 279 3.05 -24.24 -9.26
C ILE A 279 2.71 -25.01 -10.54
N LYS A 280 1.95 -24.35 -11.42
CA LYS A 280 1.55 -24.84 -12.74
C LYS A 280 2.42 -24.20 -13.83
N LEU A 281 2.34 -24.73 -15.05
CA LEU A 281 2.94 -24.09 -16.22
C LEU A 281 2.33 -22.68 -16.40
N TRP A 282 3.15 -21.71 -16.79
CA TRP A 282 2.75 -20.30 -16.97
C TRP A 282 2.23 -19.62 -15.70
N THR A 283 2.58 -20.11 -14.52
CA THR A 283 2.28 -19.38 -13.27
C THR A 283 3.10 -18.10 -13.21
N LEU A 284 2.42 -16.96 -13.06
CA LEU A 284 3.07 -15.68 -12.83
C LEU A 284 3.53 -15.58 -11.36
N GLY A 285 4.81 -15.27 -11.15
CA GLY A 285 5.39 -15.03 -9.83
C GLY A 285 5.57 -13.54 -9.54
N PHE A 286 5.26 -13.12 -8.32
CA PHE A 286 5.52 -11.78 -7.80
C PHE A 286 6.85 -11.77 -7.05
N LEU A 287 7.78 -10.95 -7.50
CA LEU A 287 9.17 -10.96 -7.06
C LEU A 287 9.56 -9.57 -6.54
N ILE A 288 10.36 -9.52 -5.48
CA ILE A 288 11.07 -8.31 -5.05
C ILE A 288 12.52 -8.45 -5.51
N ALA A 289 13.01 -7.45 -6.26
CA ALA A 289 14.37 -7.43 -6.79
C ALA A 289 14.89 -5.99 -6.89
N SER A 290 16.21 -5.82 -6.98
CA SER A 290 16.82 -4.51 -7.21
C SER A 290 16.74 -4.04 -8.67
N ASN A 291 16.47 -4.94 -9.61
CA ASN A 291 16.34 -4.60 -11.03
C ASN A 291 15.58 -5.69 -11.81
N ALA A 292 15.04 -5.31 -12.97
CA ALA A 292 14.29 -6.20 -13.85
C ALA A 292 15.12 -7.38 -14.40
N SER A 293 16.43 -7.21 -14.58
CA SER A 293 17.29 -8.27 -15.13
C SER A 293 17.43 -9.44 -14.16
N ASP A 294 17.46 -9.14 -12.86
CA ASP A 294 17.52 -10.12 -11.79
C ASP A 294 16.17 -10.79 -11.56
N ALA A 295 15.05 -10.07 -11.71
CA ALA A 295 13.73 -10.69 -11.70
C ALA A 295 13.57 -11.71 -12.84
N ARG A 296 14.01 -11.37 -14.06
CA ARG A 296 13.90 -12.24 -15.25
C ARG A 296 14.61 -13.58 -15.10
N ARG A 297 15.56 -13.69 -14.18
CA ARG A 297 16.26 -14.94 -13.89
C ARG A 297 15.34 -16.05 -13.38
N ALA A 298 14.23 -15.71 -12.73
CA ALA A 298 13.23 -16.66 -12.29
C ALA A 298 12.60 -17.43 -13.47
N SER A 299 12.42 -16.78 -14.64
CA SER A 299 11.89 -17.44 -15.83
C SER A 299 12.93 -18.30 -16.57
N MET A 300 14.22 -17.93 -16.46
CA MET A 300 15.33 -18.61 -17.13
C MET A 300 15.92 -19.80 -16.35
N TYR A 301 15.52 -19.99 -15.10
CA TYR A 301 16.11 -21.02 -14.25
C TYR A 301 15.96 -22.43 -14.84
N CYS A 302 16.97 -23.28 -14.70
CA CYS A 302 16.94 -24.68 -15.10
C CYS A 302 17.60 -25.52 -14.01
N SER A 303 16.88 -26.48 -13.44
CA SER A 303 17.42 -27.35 -12.37
C SER A 303 18.59 -28.23 -12.84
N VAL A 304 18.70 -28.50 -14.13
CA VAL A 304 19.79 -29.30 -14.72
C VAL A 304 21.00 -28.42 -15.04
N CYS A 305 20.81 -27.27 -15.67
CA CYS A 305 21.91 -26.42 -16.13
C CYS A 305 22.42 -25.44 -15.08
N HIS A 306 21.55 -24.98 -14.18
CA HIS A 306 21.81 -23.81 -13.34
C HIS A 306 21.92 -24.14 -11.85
N ARG A 307 21.77 -25.40 -11.44
CA ARG A 307 21.86 -25.81 -10.03
C ARG A 307 23.19 -25.44 -9.37
N ASP A 308 24.31 -25.57 -10.08
CA ASP A 308 25.66 -25.36 -9.53
C ASP A 308 26.29 -24.01 -9.94
N ILE A 309 25.53 -23.12 -10.59
CA ILE A 309 26.07 -21.84 -11.04
C ILE A 309 26.27 -20.92 -9.83
N LYS A 310 27.53 -20.52 -9.61
CA LYS A 310 27.91 -19.56 -8.55
C LYS A 310 28.02 -18.11 -9.01
N ASP A 311 28.05 -17.87 -10.33
CA ASP A 311 28.28 -16.55 -10.91
C ASP A 311 27.13 -16.14 -11.84
N LEU A 312 26.52 -15.00 -11.53
CA LEU A 312 25.22 -14.59 -12.05
C LEU A 312 25.22 -14.31 -13.56
N PRO A 313 26.21 -13.60 -14.15
CA PRO A 313 26.24 -13.36 -15.60
C PRO A 313 26.37 -14.64 -16.45
N ARG A 314 26.68 -15.79 -15.81
CA ARG A 314 26.78 -17.10 -16.48
C ARG A 314 25.44 -17.80 -16.63
N MET A 315 24.40 -17.38 -15.90
CA MET A 315 23.06 -17.94 -16.09
C MET A 315 22.43 -17.33 -17.34
N ARG A 316 22.35 -18.15 -18.39
CA ARG A 316 21.87 -17.77 -19.73
C ARG A 316 20.72 -18.69 -20.12
N PRO A 317 19.88 -18.29 -21.10
CA PRO A 317 18.87 -19.19 -21.66
C PRO A 317 19.50 -20.51 -22.09
N CYS A 318 19.06 -21.61 -21.48
CA CYS A 318 19.55 -22.94 -21.80
C CYS A 318 18.75 -23.56 -22.95
N ARG A 319 19.30 -24.58 -23.62
CA ARG A 319 18.62 -25.32 -24.70
C ARG A 319 17.86 -26.55 -24.22
N CYS A 320 17.62 -26.67 -22.91
CA CYS A 320 16.78 -27.74 -22.40
C CYS A 320 15.38 -27.55 -23.00
N THR A 321 14.95 -28.48 -23.84
CA THR A 321 13.58 -28.52 -24.34
C THR A 321 12.63 -28.72 -23.17
N GLU A 322 11.39 -28.26 -23.32
CA GLU A 322 10.26 -28.40 -22.37
C GLU A 322 9.96 -29.86 -21.93
N LEU A 323 10.74 -30.84 -22.41
CA LEU A 323 10.54 -32.29 -22.28
C LEU A 323 11.50 -32.99 -21.32
N VAL A 324 12.39 -32.30 -20.60
CA VAL A 324 13.23 -32.95 -19.57
C VAL A 324 12.46 -33.05 -18.24
N PHE A 325 11.32 -33.77 -18.28
CA PHE A 325 10.69 -34.31 -17.08
C PHE A 325 11.50 -35.51 -16.61
N VAL A 326 12.50 -35.26 -15.77
CA VAL A 326 13.18 -36.32 -15.02
C VAL A 326 12.62 -36.36 -13.61
N CYS A 327 11.93 -37.47 -13.35
CA CYS A 327 11.71 -38.13 -12.07
C CYS A 327 12.24 -37.40 -10.83
N VAL A 328 11.34 -36.74 -10.09
CA VAL A 328 11.46 -36.73 -8.64
C VAL A 328 10.67 -37.94 -8.15
N SER A 329 11.38 -39.03 -7.91
CA SER A 329 10.87 -40.19 -7.20
C SER A 329 10.51 -39.80 -5.77
N SER A 330 9.21 -39.69 -5.47
CA SER A 330 8.67 -40.09 -4.18
C SER A 330 7.37 -40.84 -4.41
N ALA A 331 7.27 -42.00 -3.79
CA ALA A 331 6.12 -42.88 -3.88
C ALA A 331 4.87 -42.17 -3.34
N CYS A 332 3.89 -41.90 -4.22
CA CYS A 332 2.53 -41.60 -3.79
C CYS A 332 1.79 -42.93 -3.61
N SER A 333 1.61 -43.35 -2.37
CA SER A 333 0.59 -44.32 -1.99
C SER A 333 -0.80 -43.66 -2.11
N PRO A 334 -1.78 -44.29 -2.76
CA PRO A 334 -3.13 -43.74 -2.91
C PRO A 334 -3.99 -44.12 -1.70
N GLU A 335 -3.69 -43.56 -0.53
CA GLU A 335 -4.54 -43.67 0.66
C GLU A 335 -4.52 -42.34 1.41
N GLY A 336 -5.42 -41.42 1.04
CA GLY A 336 -5.48 -40.09 1.69
C GLY A 336 -6.75 -39.28 1.46
N GLU A 337 -7.70 -39.77 0.66
CA GLU A 337 -8.95 -39.04 0.38
C GLU A 337 -10.00 -39.20 1.50
N THR A 338 -9.87 -40.16 2.41
CA THR A 338 -10.86 -40.44 3.48
C THR A 338 -10.48 -39.93 4.88
N LEU A 339 -9.23 -39.47 5.07
CA LEU A 339 -8.77 -38.86 6.33
C LEU A 339 -9.03 -37.33 6.38
N ARG A 340 -9.11 -36.67 5.22
CA ARG A 340 -9.25 -35.21 5.11
C ARG A 340 -10.64 -34.66 5.44
N GLU A 341 -11.69 -35.42 5.12
CA GLU A 341 -13.04 -35.08 5.61
C GLU A 341 -13.14 -35.27 7.13
N ARG A 342 -12.30 -36.10 7.74
CA ARG A 342 -12.27 -36.25 9.20
C ARG A 342 -11.43 -35.16 9.85
N GLU A 343 -10.21 -34.87 9.41
CA GLU A 343 -9.39 -33.82 10.04
C GLU A 343 -10.01 -32.41 9.91
N CYS A 344 -10.62 -32.07 8.76
CA CYS A 344 -11.34 -30.81 8.58
C CYS A 344 -12.56 -30.71 9.52
N VAL A 345 -13.25 -31.83 9.78
CA VAL A 345 -14.39 -31.90 10.71
C VAL A 345 -13.96 -31.80 12.17
N TRP A 346 -12.80 -32.33 12.55
CA TRP A 346 -12.30 -32.24 13.93
C TRP A 346 -11.77 -30.83 14.26
N GLU A 347 -11.13 -30.15 13.30
CA GLU A 347 -10.75 -28.73 13.45
C GLU A 347 -11.96 -27.79 13.42
N GLN A 348 -13.01 -28.12 12.63
CA GLN A 348 -14.31 -27.44 12.67
C GLN A 348 -14.98 -27.59 14.04
N GLN A 349 -15.02 -28.80 14.60
CA GLN A 349 -15.67 -29.08 15.89
C GLN A 349 -14.97 -28.42 17.09
N GLN A 350 -13.64 -28.25 17.08
CA GLN A 350 -12.94 -27.53 18.17
C GLN A 350 -13.05 -26.00 18.08
N GLN A 351 -13.37 -25.43 16.92
CA GLN A 351 -13.53 -23.97 16.76
C GLN A 351 -15.00 -23.49 16.80
N GLU A 352 -15.96 -24.35 16.48
CA GLU A 352 -17.40 -24.04 16.67
C GLU A 352 -17.75 -23.73 18.13
N GLU A 353 -17.02 -24.29 19.11
CA GLU A 353 -17.25 -24.03 20.53
C GLU A 353 -16.71 -22.67 21.04
N GLN A 354 -16.00 -21.88 20.22
CA GLN A 354 -15.36 -20.61 20.64
C GLN A 354 -15.78 -19.36 19.84
N GLN A 355 -16.72 -19.45 18.91
CA GLN A 355 -16.97 -18.37 17.94
C GLN A 355 -18.14 -17.45 18.32
N GLU A 356 -17.87 -16.40 19.11
CA GLU A 356 -18.84 -15.30 19.37
C GLU A 356 -19.06 -14.38 18.15
N VAL A 357 -18.18 -14.43 17.13
CA VAL A 357 -18.15 -13.48 16.01
C VAL A 357 -18.33 -14.20 14.66
N GLY A 358 -19.35 -13.81 13.90
CA GLY A 358 -19.64 -14.36 12.57
C GLY A 358 -18.67 -13.87 11.48
N LEU A 359 -18.82 -14.39 10.26
CA LEU A 359 -18.14 -13.87 9.07
C LEU A 359 -19.14 -13.18 8.15
N ASP A 360 -18.62 -12.30 7.30
CA ASP A 360 -19.40 -11.71 6.22
C ASP A 360 -19.73 -12.76 5.13
N SER A 361 -20.65 -12.42 4.24
CA SER A 361 -21.12 -13.29 3.16
C SER A 361 -20.08 -13.64 2.10
N THR A 362 -18.92 -12.97 2.07
CA THR A 362 -17.76 -13.36 1.26
C THR A 362 -16.79 -14.28 2.01
N GLY A 363 -16.84 -14.29 3.35
CA GLY A 363 -15.90 -15.00 4.22
C GLY A 363 -14.54 -14.31 4.37
N LEU A 364 -14.42 -13.05 3.94
CA LEU A 364 -13.17 -12.28 4.00
C LEU A 364 -13.00 -11.53 5.31
N PHE A 365 -14.07 -11.19 6.02
CA PHE A 365 -14.03 -10.34 7.21
C PHE A 365 -14.89 -10.89 8.36
N HIS A 366 -14.47 -10.58 9.58
CA HIS A 366 -15.26 -10.75 10.79
C HIS A 366 -16.42 -9.77 10.80
N TRP A 367 -17.60 -10.29 11.12
CA TRP A 367 -18.88 -9.57 11.03
C TRP A 367 -19.69 -9.76 12.31
N CYS A 368 -20.40 -8.71 12.70
CA CYS A 368 -21.44 -8.76 13.71
C CYS A 368 -22.70 -8.02 13.23
N PRO A 369 -23.87 -8.32 13.84
CA PRO A 369 -25.08 -7.53 13.62
C PRO A 369 -24.84 -6.03 13.92
N PRO A 370 -25.54 -5.11 13.25
CA PRO A 370 -25.35 -3.68 13.44
C PRO A 370 -25.62 -3.26 14.89
N VAL A 371 -24.62 -2.65 15.52
CA VAL A 371 -24.72 -2.18 16.91
C VAL A 371 -25.13 -0.69 16.92
N PRO A 372 -26.08 -0.26 17.77
CA PRO A 372 -26.40 1.15 17.94
C PRO A 372 -25.21 1.95 18.49
N LEU A 373 -24.96 3.15 17.94
CA LEU A 373 -23.82 4.01 18.36
C LEU A 373 -23.80 4.29 19.87
N LYS A 374 -24.97 4.41 20.51
CA LYS A 374 -25.10 4.65 21.96
C LYS A 374 -24.48 3.54 22.81
N ASP A 375 -24.46 2.30 22.32
CA ASP A 375 -24.04 1.13 23.10
C ASP A 375 -22.50 0.98 23.10
N ILE A 376 -21.84 1.56 22.09
CA ILE A 376 -20.37 1.61 21.99
C ILE A 376 -19.77 2.95 22.48
N SER A 377 -20.62 3.94 22.76
CA SER A 377 -20.20 5.28 23.17
C SER A 377 -19.76 5.29 24.62
N LEU A 378 -18.53 5.73 24.86
CA LEU A 378 -17.89 5.77 26.17
C LEU A 378 -17.93 7.18 26.77
N THR A 379 -17.95 7.23 28.10
CA THR A 379 -17.52 8.39 28.87
C THR A 379 -16.04 8.22 29.27
N ARG A 380 -15.38 9.29 29.71
CA ARG A 380 -14.01 9.19 30.28
C ARG A 380 -13.92 8.19 31.43
N GLN A 381 -14.96 8.13 32.26
CA GLN A 381 -15.01 7.22 33.42
C GLN A 381 -15.11 5.77 32.96
N SER A 382 -16.04 5.45 32.04
CA SER A 382 -16.18 4.10 31.50
C SER A 382 -14.96 3.66 30.68
N ALA A 383 -14.33 4.58 29.94
CA ALA A 383 -13.08 4.32 29.22
C ALA A 383 -11.95 3.92 30.18
N SER A 384 -11.81 4.65 31.29
CA SER A 384 -10.79 4.39 32.31
C SER A 384 -10.97 3.02 32.99
N THR A 385 -12.21 2.53 33.09
CA THR A 385 -12.55 1.22 33.67
C THR A 385 -12.33 0.04 32.72
N LEU A 386 -12.30 0.26 31.40
CA LEU A 386 -12.19 -0.80 30.38
C LEU A 386 -10.81 -1.50 30.31
N ALA A 387 -9.87 -1.14 31.20
CA ALA A 387 -8.53 -1.75 31.30
C ALA A 387 -7.83 -1.94 29.94
N LEU A 388 -7.94 -0.94 29.05
CA LEU A 388 -7.47 -1.02 27.67
C LEU A 388 -5.95 -1.27 27.59
N GLN A 389 -5.54 -2.27 26.79
CA GLN A 389 -4.14 -2.64 26.53
C GLN A 389 -4.02 -3.29 25.13
N ASP A 390 -2.89 -3.06 24.43
CA ASP A 390 -2.64 -3.56 23.06
C ASP A 390 -3.78 -3.23 22.07
N HIS A 391 -4.48 -2.11 22.33
CA HIS A 391 -5.61 -1.62 21.55
C HIS A 391 -5.14 -0.56 20.54
N VAL A 392 -5.98 -0.23 19.56
CA VAL A 392 -5.72 0.83 18.58
C VAL A 392 -6.57 2.05 18.92
N VAL A 393 -5.96 3.23 18.99
CA VAL A 393 -6.67 4.51 19.15
C VAL A 393 -6.66 5.23 17.82
N VAL A 394 -7.83 5.58 17.31
CA VAL A 394 -7.98 6.33 16.05
C VAL A 394 -8.50 7.72 16.36
N CYS A 395 -7.61 8.70 16.30
CA CYS A 395 -7.91 10.11 16.49
C CYS A 395 -8.37 10.72 15.16
N VAL A 396 -9.61 11.18 15.11
CA VAL A 396 -10.21 11.74 13.90
C VAL A 396 -10.45 13.24 14.07
N PHE A 397 -9.80 14.03 13.21
CA PHE A 397 -10.05 15.46 13.06
C PHE A 397 -11.08 15.70 11.96
N GLY A 398 -12.31 16.01 12.34
CA GLY A 398 -13.40 16.33 11.45
C GLY A 398 -14.58 16.92 12.22
N ASP A 399 -15.48 17.59 11.51
CA ASP A 399 -16.70 18.18 12.06
C ASP A 399 -17.95 17.80 11.25
N GLY A 400 -19.13 18.25 11.69
CA GLY A 400 -20.39 17.96 11.00
C GLY A 400 -20.43 18.39 9.51
N GLY A 401 -19.60 19.34 9.07
CA GLY A 401 -19.52 19.83 7.68
C GLY A 401 -18.44 19.17 6.84
N SER A 402 -17.50 18.46 7.47
CA SER A 402 -16.35 17.85 6.83
C SER A 402 -16.72 16.68 5.90
N SER A 403 -15.84 16.37 4.95
CA SER A 403 -16.00 15.23 4.04
C SER A 403 -15.84 13.89 4.79
N LEU A 404 -16.43 12.81 4.28
CA LEU A 404 -16.25 11.48 4.90
C LEU A 404 -14.90 10.90 4.48
N LEU A 405 -14.17 10.35 5.44
CA LEU A 405 -12.91 9.63 5.22
C LEU A 405 -13.18 8.23 4.66
N GLY A 406 -14.29 7.61 5.05
CA GLY A 406 -14.61 6.22 4.71
C GLY A 406 -14.00 5.22 5.69
N LEU A 407 -14.33 5.35 6.99
CA LEU A 407 -13.70 4.54 8.06
C LEU A 407 -13.91 3.02 7.91
N GLY A 408 -14.85 2.58 7.08
CA GLY A 408 -15.00 1.17 6.69
C GLY A 408 -13.71 0.59 6.08
N ASP A 409 -13.04 1.36 5.21
CA ASP A 409 -11.79 0.95 4.55
C ASP A 409 -10.64 0.79 5.55
N PHE A 410 -10.67 1.55 6.64
CA PHE A 410 -9.72 1.40 7.73
C PHE A 410 -10.01 0.14 8.57
N MET A 411 -11.28 -0.19 8.79
CA MET A 411 -11.68 -1.32 9.65
C MET A 411 -11.55 -2.67 8.97
N MET A 412 -11.79 -2.77 7.65
CA MET A 412 -11.74 -4.03 6.90
C MET A 412 -10.45 -4.83 7.16
N PRO A 413 -9.23 -4.27 7.02
CA PRO A 413 -8.01 -5.05 7.24
C PRO A 413 -7.81 -5.49 8.71
N LEU A 414 -8.22 -4.67 9.69
CA LEU A 414 -8.19 -5.02 11.12
C LEU A 414 -9.19 -6.12 11.50
N ARG A 415 -10.09 -6.46 10.59
CA ARG A 415 -11.13 -7.47 10.76
C ARG A 415 -11.06 -8.55 9.67
N ALA A 416 -9.92 -8.68 8.98
CA ALA A 416 -9.71 -9.77 8.02
C ALA A 416 -9.90 -11.14 8.69
N SER A 417 -10.54 -12.07 7.99
CA SER A 417 -10.85 -13.42 8.48
C SER A 417 -9.60 -14.29 8.71
N SER A 418 -8.46 -13.90 8.10
CA SER A 418 -7.14 -14.48 8.38
C SER A 418 -6.63 -14.19 9.80
N LEU A 419 -7.24 -13.24 10.51
CA LEU A 419 -7.06 -13.04 11.94
C LEU A 419 -8.01 -13.97 12.72
N THR A 420 -7.51 -14.58 13.79
CA THR A 420 -8.31 -15.31 14.77
C THR A 420 -8.99 -14.33 15.73
N ALA A 421 -10.08 -14.75 16.38
CA ALA A 421 -10.80 -13.88 17.32
C ALA A 421 -9.89 -13.29 18.43
N PRO A 422 -8.95 -14.05 19.05
CA PRO A 422 -8.01 -13.50 20.03
C PRO A 422 -6.99 -12.51 19.45
N GLU A 423 -6.78 -12.50 18.13
CA GLU A 423 -5.88 -11.56 17.45
C GLU A 423 -6.56 -10.24 17.10
N LEU A 424 -7.90 -10.17 17.11
CA LEU A 424 -8.63 -8.94 16.86
C LEU A 424 -8.35 -7.92 17.96
N ARG A 425 -7.76 -6.78 17.58
CA ARG A 425 -7.55 -5.67 18.52
C ARG A 425 -8.82 -4.85 18.68
N THR A 426 -9.07 -4.44 19.92
CA THR A 426 -10.05 -3.40 20.23
C THR A 426 -9.64 -2.10 19.54
N VAL A 427 -10.57 -1.47 18.85
CA VAL A 427 -10.36 -0.16 18.20
C VAL A 427 -11.22 0.88 18.92
N VAL A 428 -10.61 1.97 19.35
CA VAL A 428 -11.30 3.08 20.01
C VAL A 428 -11.16 4.35 19.18
N PHE A 429 -12.27 4.85 18.66
CA PHE A 429 -12.32 6.11 17.93
C PHE A 429 -12.45 7.30 18.91
N LEU A 430 -11.67 8.36 18.68
CA LEU A 430 -11.73 9.61 19.44
C LEU A 430 -11.93 10.79 18.48
N GLY A 431 -13.02 11.53 18.65
CA GLY A 431 -13.32 12.68 17.80
C GLY A 431 -14.70 13.28 18.02
N ASP A 432 -15.12 14.13 17.09
CA ASP A 432 -16.41 14.82 17.13
C ASP A 432 -17.59 13.85 16.94
N PRO A 433 -18.63 13.91 17.80
CA PRO A 433 -19.78 13.01 17.70
C PRO A 433 -20.63 13.23 16.45
N HIS A 434 -20.70 14.45 15.92
CA HIS A 434 -21.47 14.72 14.69
C HIS A 434 -20.78 14.15 13.46
N TYR A 435 -19.45 14.25 13.39
CA TYR A 435 -18.66 13.60 12.35
C TYR A 435 -18.82 12.07 12.43
N PHE A 436 -18.55 11.48 13.60
CA PHE A 436 -18.54 10.03 13.75
C PHE A 436 -19.91 9.39 13.50
N SER A 437 -21.00 10.07 13.87
CA SER A 437 -22.36 9.60 13.58
C SER A 437 -22.65 9.41 12.09
N ARG A 438 -21.98 10.18 11.21
CA ARG A 438 -22.12 10.05 9.76
C ARG A 438 -21.29 8.89 9.18
N GLU A 439 -20.18 8.54 9.82
CA GLU A 439 -19.34 7.38 9.45
C GLU A 439 -19.88 6.06 10.01
N TRP A 440 -20.56 6.08 11.16
CA TRP A 440 -21.04 4.89 11.86
C TRP A 440 -21.77 3.85 10.99
N PRO A 441 -22.67 4.23 10.06
CA PRO A 441 -23.35 3.27 9.20
C PRO A 441 -22.42 2.35 8.40
N ASN A 442 -21.19 2.80 8.12
CA ASN A 442 -20.18 2.06 7.35
C ASN A 442 -19.32 1.12 8.21
N ILE A 443 -19.36 1.25 9.54
CA ILE A 443 -18.48 0.50 10.47
C ILE A 443 -19.24 -0.30 11.54
N GLN A 444 -20.56 -0.12 11.66
CA GLN A 444 -21.42 -0.77 12.67
C GLN A 444 -21.45 -2.31 12.62
N TYR A 445 -20.91 -2.92 11.55
CA TYR A 445 -20.91 -4.37 11.32
C TYR A 445 -19.64 -5.06 11.81
N PHE A 446 -18.72 -4.33 12.45
CA PHE A 446 -17.45 -4.87 12.92
C PHE A 446 -17.42 -5.01 14.45
N PRO A 447 -16.84 -6.10 14.98
CA PRO A 447 -16.74 -6.34 16.41
C PRO A 447 -15.65 -5.49 17.08
N HIS A 448 -15.70 -5.40 18.42
CA HIS A 448 -14.68 -4.77 19.28
C HIS A 448 -14.36 -3.31 18.92
N ILE A 449 -15.38 -2.51 18.67
CA ILE A 449 -15.27 -1.06 18.43
C ILE A 449 -15.88 -0.29 19.60
N TYR A 450 -15.17 0.76 20.03
CA TYR A 450 -15.69 1.76 20.96
C TYR A 450 -15.50 3.17 20.40
N PHE A 451 -16.29 4.11 20.89
CA PHE A 451 -16.20 5.52 20.52
C PHE A 451 -16.16 6.40 21.77
N LEU A 452 -15.16 7.27 21.89
CA LEU A 452 -15.10 8.30 22.92
C LEU A 452 -15.40 9.67 22.26
N PRO A 453 -16.59 10.26 22.43
CA PRO A 453 -16.86 11.62 22.00
C PRO A 453 -15.97 12.60 22.77
N GLY A 454 -15.13 13.33 22.06
CA GLY A 454 -14.11 14.18 22.66
C GLY A 454 -13.19 14.83 21.64
N SER A 455 -12.03 15.31 22.10
CA SER A 455 -11.04 15.93 21.22
C SER A 455 -9.71 15.19 21.29
N PRO A 456 -9.09 14.84 20.14
CA PRO A 456 -7.73 14.31 20.12
C PRO A 456 -6.69 15.22 20.79
N LEU A 457 -6.93 16.54 20.86
CA LEU A 457 -6.03 17.48 21.51
C LEU A 457 -6.21 17.53 23.04
N CYS A 458 -7.28 16.92 23.57
CA CYS A 458 -7.52 16.90 25.01
C CYS A 458 -6.71 15.80 25.68
N GLY A 459 -5.68 16.19 26.45
CA GLY A 459 -4.87 15.23 27.21
C GLY A 459 -5.65 14.43 28.26
N ALA A 460 -6.84 14.87 28.69
CA ALA A 460 -7.71 14.07 29.57
C ALA A 460 -8.38 12.91 28.83
N ASP A 461 -8.78 13.12 27.57
CA ASP A 461 -9.35 12.06 26.73
C ASP A 461 -8.30 11.00 26.42
N LEU A 462 -7.08 11.42 26.04
CA LEU A 462 -5.96 10.51 25.76
C LEU A 462 -5.54 9.68 26.97
N ARG A 463 -5.54 10.28 28.18
CA ARG A 463 -5.29 9.52 29.42
C ARG A 463 -6.41 8.54 29.75
N ALA A 464 -7.67 8.92 29.54
CA ALA A 464 -8.81 8.02 29.76
C ALA A 464 -8.75 6.80 28.85
N LEU A 465 -8.19 6.95 27.64
CA LEU A 465 -7.96 5.86 26.69
C LEU A 465 -6.68 5.05 26.95
N ARG A 466 -5.85 5.44 27.92
CA ARG A 466 -4.56 4.80 28.20
C ARG A 466 -3.68 4.67 26.95
N VAL A 467 -3.50 5.77 26.21
CA VAL A 467 -2.65 5.78 25.00
C VAL A 467 -1.23 5.30 25.29
N GLU A 468 -0.77 5.35 26.55
CA GLU A 468 0.52 4.81 26.97
C GLU A 468 0.61 3.27 26.93
N ARG A 469 -0.53 2.58 26.84
CA ARG A 469 -0.65 1.11 26.75
C ARG A 469 -1.22 0.63 25.41
N CYS A 470 -1.49 1.54 24.48
CA CYS A 470 -2.00 1.19 23.16
C CYS A 470 -0.89 0.55 22.29
N ALA A 471 -1.31 -0.25 21.31
CA ALA A 471 -0.42 -0.79 20.29
C ALA A 471 -0.04 0.28 19.27
N MET A 472 -1.02 1.13 18.92
CA MET A 472 -0.94 2.10 17.85
C MET A 472 -1.87 3.27 18.09
N VAL A 473 -1.37 4.49 17.89
CA VAL A 473 -2.22 5.69 17.73
C VAL A 473 -2.20 6.11 16.26
N VAL A 474 -3.37 6.22 15.66
CA VAL A 474 -3.57 6.66 14.27
C VAL A 474 -4.24 8.03 14.27
N VAL A 475 -3.71 8.95 13.46
CA VAL A 475 -4.26 10.30 13.33
C VAL A 475 -4.73 10.51 11.90
N LEU A 476 -6.02 10.79 11.74
CA LEU A 476 -6.67 11.03 10.45
C LEU A 476 -7.28 12.43 10.43
N SER A 477 -7.11 13.15 9.32
CA SER A 477 -7.68 14.50 9.16
C SER A 477 -8.58 14.59 7.94
N SER A 478 -9.82 15.04 8.16
CA SER A 478 -10.77 15.38 7.11
C SER A 478 -10.81 16.89 6.80
N LEU A 479 -10.19 17.71 7.64
CA LEU A 479 -10.26 19.17 7.60
C LEU A 479 -9.38 19.80 6.50
N SER A 480 -8.46 19.02 5.93
CA SER A 480 -7.51 19.42 4.88
C SER A 480 -8.13 19.55 3.47
N SER A 481 -9.44 19.30 3.33
CA SER A 481 -10.11 19.20 2.02
C SER A 481 -10.60 20.52 1.41
N SER A 482 -10.40 21.67 2.06
CA SER A 482 -10.75 22.98 1.48
C SER A 482 -9.60 23.53 0.63
N SER A 483 -9.90 23.88 -0.63
CA SER A 483 -8.93 24.40 -1.62
C SER A 483 -8.22 25.70 -1.24
N ASP A 484 -8.71 26.40 -0.21
CA ASP A 484 -8.29 27.76 0.12
C ASP A 484 -7.20 27.81 1.21
N ILE A 485 -6.78 26.64 1.74
CA ILE A 485 -5.75 26.54 2.76
C ILE A 485 -4.38 26.48 2.11
N GLU A 486 -3.45 27.30 2.59
CA GLU A 486 -2.04 27.27 2.20
C GLU A 486 -1.46 25.85 2.39
N PRO A 487 -0.71 25.29 1.41
CA PRO A 487 -0.22 23.90 1.48
C PRO A 487 0.56 23.57 2.77
N SER A 488 1.31 24.52 3.33
CA SER A 488 2.04 24.37 4.60
C SER A 488 1.12 24.12 5.80
N MET A 489 -0.11 24.62 5.77
CA MET A 489 -1.06 24.58 6.89
C MET A 489 -2.05 23.40 6.84
N GLN A 490 -1.94 22.52 5.83
CA GLN A 490 -2.86 21.39 5.64
C GLN A 490 -2.77 20.34 6.76
N ASP A 491 -1.60 20.20 7.40
CA ASP A 491 -1.33 19.17 8.42
C ASP A 491 -1.26 19.71 9.86
N LYS A 492 -1.75 20.95 10.08
CA LYS A 492 -1.59 21.64 11.37
C LYS A 492 -2.18 20.85 12.55
N GLU A 493 -3.32 20.18 12.37
CA GLU A 493 -3.94 19.36 13.42
C GLU A 493 -3.12 18.11 13.72
N THR A 494 -2.66 17.42 12.68
CA THR A 494 -1.82 16.22 12.83
C THR A 494 -0.53 16.57 13.56
N ILE A 495 0.18 17.62 13.12
CA ILE A 495 1.43 18.07 13.76
C ILE A 495 1.17 18.50 15.21
N HIS A 496 0.13 19.29 15.46
CA HIS A 496 -0.20 19.74 16.80
C HIS A 496 -0.52 18.57 17.73
N PHE A 497 -1.22 17.55 17.24
CA PHE A 497 -1.45 16.31 17.98
C PHE A 497 -0.12 15.62 18.34
N CYS A 498 0.81 15.50 17.39
CA CYS A 498 2.11 14.86 17.62
C CYS A 498 2.86 15.56 18.76
N VAL A 499 2.99 16.89 18.66
CA VAL A 499 3.66 17.71 19.66
C VAL A 499 2.98 17.56 21.03
N ASN A 500 1.65 17.60 21.07
CA ASN A 500 0.89 17.40 22.30
C ASN A 500 1.16 16.02 22.92
N LEU A 501 1.15 14.95 22.11
CA LEU A 501 1.40 13.59 22.58
C LEU A 501 2.79 13.43 23.20
N TYR A 502 3.82 14.08 22.64
CA TYR A 502 5.16 14.10 23.23
C TYR A 502 5.21 14.80 24.60
N HIS A 503 4.36 15.81 24.83
CA HIS A 503 4.35 16.56 26.08
C HIS A 503 3.42 16.00 27.16
N ILE A 504 2.54 15.04 26.84
CA ILE A 504 1.69 14.41 27.85
C ILE A 504 2.55 13.55 28.78
N ARG A 505 2.59 13.93 30.06
CA ARG A 505 3.20 13.12 31.12
C ARG A 505 2.21 12.06 31.59
N PHE A 506 2.64 10.81 31.56
CA PHE A 506 1.98 9.67 32.17
C PHE A 506 2.65 9.38 33.52
N SER A 507 1.86 9.22 34.58
CA SER A 507 2.38 8.86 35.89
C SER A 507 2.86 7.41 35.86
N PRO A 508 4.11 7.11 36.25
CA PRO A 508 4.52 5.73 36.47
C PRO A 508 3.73 5.18 37.66
N GLU A 509 3.02 4.07 37.48
CA GLU A 509 2.40 3.39 38.62
C GLU A 509 3.49 2.82 39.54
N PRO A 510 3.32 2.89 40.87
CA PRO A 510 4.31 2.39 41.82
C PRO A 510 4.28 0.85 41.89
N GLY A 511 5.07 0.19 41.03
CA GLY A 511 5.45 -1.21 41.21
C GLY A 511 6.67 -1.35 42.14
N PRO A 512 6.75 -2.37 43.00
CA PRO A 512 7.93 -2.58 43.83
C PRO A 512 9.05 -3.12 42.94
N HIS A 513 10.19 -2.41 42.90
CA HIS A 513 11.39 -2.68 42.09
C HIS A 513 11.46 -2.01 40.71
N CYS A 514 11.36 -0.68 40.65
CA CYS A 514 11.96 0.10 39.56
C CYS A 514 12.74 1.30 40.11
N THR A 515 13.95 1.04 40.64
CA THR A 515 14.99 2.06 40.75
C THR A 515 15.87 1.98 39.50
N LEU A 516 15.61 2.84 38.50
CA LEU A 516 16.60 3.48 37.62
C LEU A 516 15.93 4.23 36.46
N SER A 517 16.23 5.54 36.41
CA SER A 517 16.09 6.49 35.29
C SER A 517 14.70 7.05 34.92
N HIS A 518 14.64 8.38 34.89
CA HIS A 518 13.65 9.22 34.21
C HIS A 518 13.71 9.01 32.68
N THR A 519 13.40 7.82 32.18
CA THR A 519 13.24 7.56 30.75
C THR A 519 11.76 7.61 30.42
N GLN A 520 11.37 8.70 29.77
CA GLN A 520 10.03 8.90 29.25
C GLN A 520 9.65 7.69 28.38
N SER A 521 8.52 7.06 28.67
CA SER A 521 7.94 5.96 27.91
C SER A 521 7.48 6.43 26.53
N HIS A 522 8.40 6.73 25.62
CA HIS A 522 8.11 7.16 24.24
C HIS A 522 8.35 6.03 23.24
N GLY A 523 7.84 4.83 23.52
CA GLY A 523 7.93 3.65 22.66
C GLY A 523 6.62 3.30 21.92
N HIS A 524 5.73 4.27 21.72
CA HIS A 524 4.44 4.04 21.04
C HIS A 524 4.63 3.98 19.52
N GLY A 525 3.97 3.02 18.87
CA GLY A 525 3.74 3.12 17.43
C GLY A 525 2.83 4.31 17.14
N GLN A 526 3.29 5.25 16.31
CA GLN A 526 2.51 6.41 15.86
C GLN A 526 2.29 6.32 14.35
N GLY A 527 1.07 6.59 13.88
CA GLY A 527 0.65 6.42 12.50
C GLY A 527 -0.02 7.69 12.04
N LEU A 528 0.78 8.61 11.52
CA LEU A 528 0.37 9.97 11.23
C LEU A 528 0.07 10.11 9.74
N GLU A 529 -1.11 10.63 9.41
CA GLU A 529 -1.42 11.06 8.05
C GLU A 529 -0.82 12.45 7.80
N LEU A 530 0.07 12.55 6.80
CA LEU A 530 0.50 13.83 6.23
C LEU A 530 -0.01 13.99 4.81
N VAL A 531 -0.73 15.08 4.57
CA VAL A 531 -1.19 15.51 3.25
C VAL A 531 -0.04 16.14 2.48
N ASN A 532 0.72 17.05 3.11
CA ASN A 532 1.87 17.69 2.47
C ASN A 532 3.16 17.03 2.96
N SER A 533 3.86 16.34 2.06
CA SER A 533 5.11 15.65 2.37
C SER A 533 6.21 16.55 2.95
N SER A 534 6.19 17.85 2.64
CA SER A 534 7.20 18.82 3.12
C SER A 534 7.07 19.12 4.61
N ASN A 535 5.91 18.84 5.20
CA ASN A 535 5.63 19.09 6.60
C ASN A 535 6.26 18.06 7.56
N VAL A 536 6.93 17.03 7.02
CA VAL A 536 7.59 15.99 7.81
C VAL A 536 8.66 16.55 8.76
N CYS A 537 9.30 17.66 8.40
CA CYS A 537 10.30 18.34 9.23
C CYS A 537 9.75 18.83 10.59
N PHE A 538 8.43 18.93 10.75
CA PHE A 538 7.78 19.32 12.00
C PHE A 538 7.40 18.14 12.90
N VAL A 539 7.62 16.89 12.46
CA VAL A 539 7.21 15.68 13.19
C VAL A 539 8.19 15.34 14.32
N ASN A 540 9.49 15.54 14.10
CA ASN A 540 10.51 15.32 15.12
C ASN A 540 11.77 16.18 14.89
N GLU A 541 12.63 16.23 15.92
CA GLU A 541 13.85 17.04 15.90
C GLU A 541 14.88 16.57 14.85
N ALA A 542 14.97 15.27 14.57
CA ALA A 542 15.94 14.75 13.59
C ALA A 542 15.61 15.24 12.17
N ASP A 543 14.34 15.17 11.78
CA ASP A 543 13.87 15.62 10.47
C ASP A 543 13.90 17.15 10.33
N SER A 544 13.94 17.90 11.43
CA SER A 544 14.09 19.36 11.41
C SER A 544 15.51 19.83 11.05
N GLN A 545 16.51 18.97 11.22
CA GLN A 545 17.93 19.26 10.99
C GLN A 545 18.43 18.80 9.61
N GLU A 546 17.65 17.99 8.90
CA GLU A 546 18.01 17.51 7.57
C GLU A 546 17.50 18.46 6.47
N ASP A 547 18.39 18.88 5.57
CA ASP A 547 18.05 19.65 4.36
C ASP A 547 17.39 18.78 3.26
N SER A 548 17.07 17.52 3.56
CA SER A 548 16.55 16.58 2.57
C SER A 548 15.07 16.88 2.28
N SER A 549 14.79 17.24 1.03
CA SER A 549 13.41 17.53 0.58
C SER A 549 12.56 16.28 0.31
N SER A 550 13.14 15.08 0.44
CA SER A 550 12.47 13.82 0.10
C SER A 550 11.90 13.14 1.34
N LEU A 551 10.56 13.04 1.40
CA LEU A 551 9.85 12.36 2.48
C LEU A 551 10.37 10.94 2.74
N THR A 552 10.72 10.20 1.68
CA THR A 552 11.15 8.80 1.79
C THR A 552 12.46 8.62 2.54
N LEU A 553 13.29 9.67 2.65
CA LEU A 553 14.58 9.63 3.34
C LEU A 553 14.50 10.12 4.79
N SER A 554 13.39 10.76 5.17
CA SER A 554 13.17 11.23 6.54
C SER A 554 13.18 10.08 7.56
N GLN A 555 13.60 10.40 8.77
CA GLN A 555 13.53 9.48 9.90
C GLN A 555 12.07 9.13 10.24
N ALA A 556 11.14 10.08 10.22
CA ALA A 556 9.73 9.81 10.50
C ALA A 556 9.15 8.77 9.54
N PHE A 557 9.47 8.87 8.25
CA PHE A 557 9.00 7.91 7.25
C PHE A 557 9.71 6.56 7.36
N SER A 558 11.04 6.53 7.46
CA SER A 558 11.82 5.27 7.55
C SER A 558 11.47 4.42 8.78
N VAL A 559 11.02 5.06 9.86
CA VAL A 559 10.50 4.39 11.08
C VAL A 559 9.06 3.90 10.92
N GLY A 560 8.33 4.42 9.92
CA GLY A 560 6.90 4.13 9.72
C GLY A 560 5.97 4.95 10.61
N SER A 561 6.42 6.13 11.05
CA SER A 561 5.61 7.03 11.89
C SER A 561 4.62 7.85 11.07
N VAL A 562 4.90 8.04 9.78
CA VAL A 562 4.19 8.93 8.86
C VAL A 562 3.82 8.17 7.59
N PHE A 563 2.64 8.46 7.07
CA PHE A 563 2.19 8.05 5.75
C PHE A 563 1.66 9.25 4.97
N SER A 564 2.01 9.36 3.69
CA SER A 564 1.52 10.42 2.81
C SER A 564 0.84 9.85 1.56
N VAL A 565 -0.29 10.44 1.21
CA VAL A 565 -1.07 10.09 0.02
C VAL A 565 -0.32 10.39 -1.27
N ASP A 566 0.61 11.37 -1.25
CA ASP A 566 1.42 11.74 -2.42
C ASP A 566 2.26 10.56 -2.93
N LEU A 567 2.65 9.62 -2.06
CA LEU A 567 3.40 8.43 -2.44
C LEU A 567 2.55 7.43 -3.25
N LEU A 568 1.22 7.50 -3.16
CA LEU A 568 0.32 6.68 -3.98
C LEU A 568 0.27 7.16 -5.43
N ASP A 569 0.73 8.38 -5.74
CA ASP A 569 0.85 8.84 -7.13
C ASP A 569 1.92 8.04 -7.89
N SER A 570 2.99 7.59 -7.21
CA SER A 570 4.01 6.69 -7.76
C SER A 570 3.44 5.35 -8.21
N LEU A 571 2.35 4.90 -7.56
CA LEU A 571 1.66 3.67 -7.91
C LEU A 571 1.02 3.75 -9.31
N MET A 572 0.64 4.94 -9.80
CA MET A 572 0.16 5.12 -11.18
C MET A 572 1.24 4.75 -12.20
N ALA A 573 2.49 5.19 -11.95
CA ALA A 573 3.63 4.84 -12.80
C ALA A 573 3.94 3.33 -12.68
N ALA A 574 4.01 2.79 -11.46
CA ALA A 574 4.23 1.36 -11.24
C ALA A 574 3.17 0.48 -11.96
N THR A 575 1.90 0.88 -11.87
CA THR A 575 0.77 0.18 -12.54
C THR A 575 0.90 0.22 -14.04
N TYR A 576 1.38 1.33 -14.63
CA TYR A 576 1.60 1.41 -16.07
C TYR A 576 2.56 0.31 -16.56
N PHE A 577 3.69 0.14 -15.88
CA PHE A 577 4.70 -0.85 -16.28
C PHE A 577 4.33 -2.28 -15.88
N ASN A 578 3.59 -2.45 -14.78
CA ASN A 578 3.15 -3.76 -14.31
C ASN A 578 1.68 -3.69 -13.83
N ALA A 579 0.78 -4.22 -14.66
CA ALA A 579 -0.67 -4.20 -14.41
C ALA A 579 -1.08 -4.98 -13.14
N ASN A 580 -0.23 -5.88 -12.66
CA ASN A 580 -0.56 -6.77 -11.54
C ASN A 580 -0.16 -6.19 -10.17
N VAL A 581 0.63 -5.10 -10.14
CA VAL A 581 1.06 -4.47 -8.87
C VAL A 581 -0.11 -4.01 -8.00
N PRO A 582 -1.14 -3.31 -8.53
CA PRO A 582 -2.29 -2.93 -7.73
C PRO A 582 -2.99 -4.13 -7.08
N GLY A 583 -3.17 -5.23 -7.81
CA GLY A 583 -3.80 -6.43 -7.27
C GLY A 583 -3.02 -7.03 -6.10
N LEU A 584 -1.68 -7.08 -6.20
CA LEU A 584 -0.82 -7.50 -5.10
C LEU A 584 -0.92 -6.55 -3.89
N ILE A 585 -0.80 -5.23 -4.13
CA ILE A 585 -0.85 -4.23 -3.06
C ILE A 585 -2.20 -4.27 -2.35
N CYS A 586 -3.32 -4.33 -3.08
CA CYS A 586 -4.65 -4.50 -2.50
C CYS A 586 -4.70 -5.79 -1.67
N THR A 587 -4.22 -6.92 -2.17
CA THR A 587 -4.21 -8.20 -1.42
C THR A 587 -3.44 -8.08 -0.09
N LEU A 588 -2.27 -7.42 -0.11
CA LEU A 588 -1.44 -7.21 1.09
C LEU A 588 -2.04 -6.21 2.07
N VAL A 589 -2.77 -5.21 1.55
CA VAL A 589 -3.19 -4.03 2.32
C VAL A 589 -4.64 -4.13 2.80
N THR A 590 -5.57 -4.46 1.91
CA THR A 590 -7.02 -4.42 2.18
C THR A 590 -7.54 -5.69 2.86
N GLY A 591 -6.72 -6.75 2.90
CA GLY A 591 -7.11 -8.05 3.44
C GLY A 591 -7.84 -8.94 2.44
N GLY A 592 -7.88 -8.54 1.16
CA GLY A 592 -8.50 -9.27 0.07
C GLY A 592 -9.62 -8.47 -0.57
N ASP A 593 -9.71 -8.57 -1.89
CA ASP A 593 -10.75 -7.94 -2.72
C ASP A 593 -11.40 -9.06 -3.53
N THR A 594 -12.73 -9.15 -3.53
CA THR A 594 -13.47 -10.09 -4.38
C THR A 594 -14.55 -9.33 -5.15
N PRO A 595 -14.85 -9.73 -6.40
CA PRO A 595 -15.93 -9.12 -7.16
C PRO A 595 -17.28 -9.10 -6.41
N LEU A 596 -17.53 -10.12 -5.58
CA LEU A 596 -18.72 -10.20 -4.73
C LEU A 596 -18.74 -9.10 -3.66
N LEU A 597 -17.62 -8.88 -2.97
CA LEU A 597 -17.49 -7.81 -1.97
C LEU A 597 -17.71 -6.44 -2.62
N GLU A 598 -17.03 -6.19 -3.74
CA GLU A 598 -17.15 -4.93 -4.47
C GLU A 598 -18.58 -4.66 -4.92
N ALA A 599 -19.29 -5.69 -5.42
CA ALA A 599 -20.70 -5.56 -5.79
C ALA A 599 -21.60 -5.22 -4.59
N GLN A 600 -21.36 -5.84 -3.42
CA GLN A 600 -22.13 -5.55 -2.20
C GLN A 600 -21.90 -4.14 -1.68
N LEU A 601 -20.64 -3.69 -1.68
CA LEU A 601 -20.28 -2.33 -1.30
C LEU A 601 -20.82 -1.29 -2.30
N ALA A 602 -20.98 -1.67 -3.57
CA ALA A 602 -21.59 -0.84 -4.61
C ALA A 602 -23.07 -0.55 -4.35
N GLU A 603 -23.83 -1.60 -4.01
CA GLU A 603 -25.29 -1.55 -3.93
C GLU A 603 -25.74 -0.77 -2.70
N ASP A 604 -25.26 -1.19 -1.52
CA ASP A 604 -25.77 -0.70 -0.24
C ASP A 604 -24.69 -0.08 0.65
N ASN A 605 -23.41 -0.17 0.27
CA ASN A 605 -22.26 0.22 1.09
C ASN A 605 -22.27 -0.46 2.48
N GLN A 606 -22.72 -1.72 2.53
CA GLN A 606 -22.90 -2.49 3.76
C GLN A 606 -22.34 -3.91 3.64
N LEU A 607 -21.74 -4.40 4.73
CA LEU A 607 -21.35 -5.79 4.87
C LEU A 607 -22.53 -6.63 5.33
N ARG A 608 -22.81 -7.70 4.57
CA ARG A 608 -23.88 -8.66 4.90
C ARG A 608 -23.28 -9.87 5.61
N GLY A 609 -23.95 -10.37 6.64
CA GLY A 609 -23.55 -11.61 7.33
C GLY A 609 -23.68 -12.84 6.44
N GLY A 610 -22.78 -13.80 6.59
CA GLY A 610 -22.76 -15.06 5.86
C GLY A 610 -22.85 -16.28 6.77
N GLU A 611 -23.47 -17.35 6.27
CA GLU A 611 -23.35 -18.68 6.89
C GLU A 611 -22.06 -19.35 6.44
N MET A 612 -21.34 -19.97 7.37
CA MET A 612 -20.05 -20.60 7.10
C MET A 612 -20.19 -21.71 6.05
N SER A 613 -19.40 -21.62 4.98
CA SER A 613 -19.30 -22.64 3.94
C SER A 613 -17.86 -23.15 3.78
N VAL A 614 -17.69 -24.31 3.14
CA VAL A 614 -16.37 -24.88 2.85
C VAL A 614 -15.51 -23.91 2.03
N LYS A 615 -16.12 -23.17 1.09
CA LYS A 615 -15.43 -22.15 0.28
C LYS A 615 -14.92 -20.99 1.14
N MET A 616 -15.72 -20.52 2.11
CA MET A 616 -15.31 -19.46 3.04
C MET A 616 -14.19 -19.91 3.96
N TRP A 617 -14.25 -21.17 4.43
CA TRP A 617 -13.16 -21.75 5.23
C TRP A 617 -11.84 -21.72 4.47
N ALA A 618 -11.84 -22.10 3.19
CA ALA A 618 -10.64 -22.06 2.36
C ALA A 618 -10.08 -20.62 2.20
N LEU A 619 -10.95 -19.62 2.02
CA LEU A 619 -10.53 -18.20 1.94
C LEU A 619 -9.92 -17.67 3.25
N ARG A 620 -10.34 -18.23 4.39
CA ARG A 620 -9.80 -17.90 5.71
C ARG A 620 -8.35 -18.38 5.88
N GLN A 621 -7.97 -19.47 5.22
CA GLN A 621 -6.63 -20.09 5.32
C GLN A 621 -5.51 -19.29 4.65
N ARG A 622 -5.79 -18.08 4.16
CA ARG A 622 -4.78 -17.19 3.55
C ARG A 622 -3.76 -16.71 4.58
N SER A 623 -2.52 -16.57 4.13
CA SER A 623 -1.43 -16.04 4.96
C SER A 623 -1.68 -14.57 5.30
N LYS A 624 -1.23 -14.15 6.48
CA LYS A 624 -1.33 -12.76 6.96
C LYS A 624 0.04 -12.15 7.17
N LEU A 625 0.12 -10.84 7.12
CA LEU A 625 1.34 -10.11 7.43
C LEU A 625 1.49 -10.00 8.94
N ALA A 626 2.69 -10.23 9.45
CA ALA A 626 3.00 -10.13 10.87
C ALA A 626 4.44 -9.64 11.08
N GLN A 627 4.69 -9.21 12.32
CA GLN A 627 6.03 -8.86 12.79
C GLN A 627 6.43 -9.75 13.98
N LEU A 628 7.45 -10.58 13.79
CA LEU A 628 7.96 -11.51 14.80
C LEU A 628 9.28 -11.00 15.38
N ALA A 629 9.46 -11.06 16.70
CA ALA A 629 10.76 -10.73 17.30
C ALA A 629 11.66 -11.96 17.29
N LEU A 630 12.96 -11.78 17.04
CA LEU A 630 13.91 -12.91 17.02
C LEU A 630 14.07 -13.60 18.37
N GLN A 631 13.82 -12.89 19.48
CA GLN A 631 13.89 -13.43 20.84
C GLN A 631 12.63 -14.20 21.25
N ASP A 632 11.54 -14.06 20.49
CA ASP A 632 10.27 -14.70 20.79
C ASP A 632 10.14 -16.01 19.99
N GLU A 633 9.42 -16.98 20.54
CA GLU A 633 8.95 -18.15 19.77
C GLU A 633 8.06 -17.67 18.60
N PRO A 634 8.17 -18.26 17.40
CA PRO A 634 8.94 -19.47 17.08
C PRO A 634 10.40 -19.21 16.66
N LEU A 635 10.78 -17.96 16.40
CA LEU A 635 12.04 -17.65 15.70
C LEU A 635 13.27 -17.85 16.58
N CYS A 636 13.15 -17.70 17.90
CA CYS A 636 14.28 -17.90 18.81
C CYS A 636 14.83 -19.33 18.79
N SER A 637 14.00 -20.32 18.43
CA SER A 637 14.38 -21.73 18.33
C SER A 637 15.30 -22.04 17.14
N LEU A 638 15.30 -21.18 16.11
CA LEU A 638 16.05 -21.39 14.87
C LEU A 638 17.54 -21.01 15.01
N ALA A 639 17.89 -20.22 16.03
CA ALA A 639 19.27 -19.83 16.36
C ALA A 639 20.11 -19.35 15.14
N CYS A 640 19.52 -18.53 14.27
CA CYS A 640 20.15 -18.06 13.04
C CYS A 640 21.11 -16.89 13.27
N GLU A 641 22.25 -16.88 12.58
CA GLU A 641 23.24 -15.78 12.65
C GLU A 641 22.94 -14.67 11.65
N ASP A 642 22.49 -15.02 10.44
CA ASP A 642 22.23 -14.10 9.33
C ASP A 642 20.80 -14.22 8.79
N PHE A 643 20.41 -13.26 7.94
CA PHE A 643 19.07 -13.22 7.37
C PHE A 643 18.78 -14.39 6.43
N LYS A 644 19.80 -14.97 5.77
CA LYS A 644 19.67 -16.14 4.89
C LYS A 644 19.28 -17.38 5.67
N GLU A 645 19.98 -17.67 6.77
CA GLU A 645 19.67 -18.80 7.64
C GLU A 645 18.27 -18.66 8.20
N LEU A 646 17.90 -17.47 8.66
CA LEU A 646 16.53 -17.18 9.12
C LEU A 646 15.50 -17.43 8.02
N PHE A 647 15.72 -16.90 6.82
CA PHE A 647 14.81 -17.09 5.69
C PHE A 647 14.61 -18.57 5.36
N CYS A 648 15.70 -19.31 5.16
CA CYS A 648 15.62 -20.73 4.80
C CYS A 648 14.98 -21.57 5.90
N GLN A 649 15.41 -21.40 7.16
CA GLN A 649 14.91 -22.21 8.26
C GLN A 649 13.45 -21.91 8.61
N ALA A 650 13.04 -20.63 8.60
CA ALA A 650 11.66 -20.25 8.86
C ALA A 650 10.71 -20.76 7.78
N LEU A 651 11.13 -20.72 6.50
CA LEU A 651 10.33 -21.22 5.40
C LEU A 651 10.24 -22.76 5.39
N ASP A 652 11.33 -23.46 5.67
CA ASP A 652 11.37 -24.93 5.71
C ASP A 652 10.60 -25.51 6.90
N SER A 653 10.77 -24.92 8.09
CA SER A 653 10.29 -25.50 9.35
C SER A 653 8.91 -24.98 9.74
N LEU A 654 8.57 -23.75 9.35
CA LEU A 654 7.36 -23.05 9.81
C LEU A 654 6.46 -22.59 8.66
N GLU A 655 6.89 -22.74 7.39
CA GLU A 655 6.23 -22.16 6.21
C GLU A 655 6.08 -20.62 6.30
N ILE A 656 6.92 -19.96 7.12
CA ILE A 656 6.90 -18.51 7.32
C ILE A 656 7.84 -17.85 6.31
N LEU A 657 7.31 -16.95 5.49
CA LEU A 657 8.09 -16.19 4.52
C LEU A 657 8.58 -14.89 5.14
N CYS A 658 9.89 -14.79 5.43
CA CYS A 658 10.54 -13.57 5.89
C CYS A 658 10.93 -12.68 4.70
N PHE A 659 10.67 -11.37 4.76
CA PHE A 659 10.93 -10.45 3.63
C PHE A 659 11.49 -9.08 4.02
N GLY A 660 11.70 -8.83 5.31
CA GLY A 660 12.27 -7.58 5.80
C GLY A 660 12.63 -7.62 7.27
N LEU A 661 13.36 -6.62 7.73
CA LEU A 661 13.69 -6.40 9.15
C LEU A 661 13.18 -5.03 9.62
N TYR A 662 12.89 -4.93 10.91
CA TYR A 662 12.53 -3.70 11.61
C TYR A 662 13.51 -3.52 12.79
N ARG A 663 14.64 -2.90 12.48
CA ARG A 663 15.83 -2.82 13.31
C ARG A 663 15.81 -1.57 14.17
N LEU A 664 16.31 -1.65 15.41
CA LEU A 664 16.45 -0.46 16.27
C LEU A 664 17.43 0.54 15.68
N LEU A 665 17.13 1.83 15.79
CA LEU A 665 18.08 2.90 15.47
C LEU A 665 19.28 2.85 16.44
N ASP A 666 20.45 3.22 15.92
CA ASP A 666 21.69 3.29 16.67
C ASP A 666 21.60 4.28 17.85
N PRO A 667 22.26 4.01 18.99
CA PRO A 667 22.31 4.95 20.11
C PRO A 667 22.96 6.30 19.73
N PRO A 668 22.47 7.44 20.27
CA PRO A 668 21.43 7.56 21.29
C PRO A 668 20.00 7.43 20.73
N ASN A 669 19.24 6.47 21.28
CA ASN A 669 17.86 6.18 20.86
C ASN A 669 16.92 6.06 22.07
N PRO A 670 16.63 7.17 22.77
CA PRO A 670 15.83 7.14 24.01
C PRO A 670 14.37 6.71 23.78
N SER A 671 13.88 6.83 22.54
CA SER A 671 12.52 6.44 22.16
C SER A 671 12.41 5.00 21.63
N MET A 672 13.52 4.24 21.61
CA MET A 672 13.57 2.86 21.13
C MET A 672 12.96 2.69 19.73
N LYS A 673 13.09 3.72 18.88
CA LYS A 673 12.56 3.75 17.51
C LYS A 673 13.31 2.73 16.65
N ARG A 674 12.59 2.20 15.66
CA ARG A 674 13.07 1.20 14.72
C ARG A 674 12.86 1.66 13.29
N PHE A 675 13.73 1.29 12.38
CA PHE A 675 13.62 1.61 10.96
C PHE A 675 13.47 0.33 10.13
N VAL A 676 12.91 0.50 8.94
CA VAL A 676 12.63 -0.59 8.00
C VAL A 676 13.88 -0.98 7.21
N ILE A 677 14.08 -2.27 6.98
CA ILE A 677 15.05 -2.80 6.01
C ILE A 677 14.28 -3.74 5.08
N THR A 678 14.07 -3.30 3.85
CA THR A 678 13.36 -4.06 2.81
C THR A 678 14.32 -5.01 2.11
N ASN A 679 13.94 -6.29 1.95
CA ASN A 679 14.73 -7.32 1.27
C ASN A 679 16.24 -7.29 1.65
N PRO A 680 16.57 -7.56 2.93
CA PRO A 680 17.92 -7.46 3.44
C PRO A 680 18.92 -8.32 2.66
N SER A 681 20.20 -7.92 2.67
CA SER A 681 21.28 -8.76 2.16
C SER A 681 21.31 -10.11 2.87
N ALA A 682 21.67 -11.16 2.13
CA ALA A 682 21.73 -12.52 2.64
C ALA A 682 22.64 -12.68 3.85
N GLU A 683 23.80 -12.04 3.79
CA GLU A 683 24.86 -12.08 4.79
C GLU A 683 24.66 -11.01 5.88
N LEU A 684 23.53 -10.29 5.88
CA LEU A 684 23.29 -9.27 6.89
C LEU A 684 23.15 -9.95 8.26
N PRO A 685 24.03 -9.64 9.23
CA PRO A 685 23.96 -10.23 10.57
C PRO A 685 22.69 -9.78 11.28
N LEU A 686 22.05 -10.71 11.97
CA LEU A 686 20.85 -10.45 12.76
C LEU A 686 21.23 -9.93 14.14
N LEU A 687 20.50 -8.91 14.60
CA LEU A 687 20.63 -8.44 15.98
C LEU A 687 19.53 -9.07 16.82
N PRO A 688 19.79 -9.50 18.08
CA PRO A 688 18.77 -10.11 18.92
C PRO A 688 17.53 -9.23 19.08
N SER A 689 17.70 -7.92 19.04
CA SER A 689 16.60 -6.98 19.17
C SER A 689 15.77 -6.82 17.90
N ASP A 690 16.17 -7.38 16.76
CA ASP A 690 15.47 -7.24 15.50
C ASP A 690 14.07 -7.85 15.55
N ARG A 691 13.20 -7.23 14.77
CA ARG A 691 11.90 -7.76 14.43
C ARG A 691 11.85 -8.04 12.94
N VAL A 692 11.16 -9.08 12.54
CA VAL A 692 11.15 -9.61 11.18
C VAL A 692 9.79 -9.38 10.58
N PHE A 693 9.74 -8.74 9.41
CA PHE A 693 8.53 -8.67 8.59
C PHE A 693 8.35 -10.01 7.87
N CYS A 694 7.18 -10.62 8.06
CA CYS A 694 6.93 -11.95 7.53
C CYS A 694 5.46 -12.17 7.14
N SER A 695 5.24 -13.14 6.27
CA SER A 695 3.93 -13.69 5.96
C SER A 695 3.75 -15.00 6.71
N VAL A 696 2.78 -15.03 7.63
CA VAL A 696 2.50 -16.15 8.52
C VAL A 696 1.27 -16.89 8.01
N PRO A 697 1.36 -18.20 7.71
CA PRO A 697 0.21 -19.01 7.34
C PRO A 697 -0.85 -19.06 8.43
N PHE A 698 -2.12 -19.21 8.05
CA PHE A 698 -3.23 -19.21 9.02
C PHE A 698 -3.11 -20.32 10.08
N HIS A 699 -2.66 -21.52 9.74
CA HIS A 699 -2.48 -22.61 10.70
C HIS A 699 -1.43 -22.29 11.79
N GLN A 700 -0.50 -21.36 11.51
CA GLN A 700 0.50 -20.86 12.47
C GLN A 700 -0.01 -19.70 13.35
N SER A 701 -1.29 -19.32 13.27
CA SER A 701 -1.85 -18.19 14.03
C SER A 701 -1.70 -18.34 15.55
N HIS A 702 -1.72 -19.58 16.06
CA HIS A 702 -1.56 -19.87 17.48
C HIS A 702 -0.24 -19.33 18.07
N LEU A 703 0.81 -19.22 17.23
CA LEU A 703 2.10 -18.65 17.61
C LEU A 703 2.00 -17.17 17.96
N LEU A 704 1.13 -16.42 17.27
CA LEU A 704 0.91 -15.00 17.52
C LEU A 704 0.07 -14.77 18.79
N THR A 705 -0.82 -15.70 19.13
CA THR A 705 -1.69 -15.62 20.32
C THR A 705 -0.92 -15.86 21.63
N LEU A 706 0.02 -16.80 21.65
CA LEU A 706 0.87 -17.08 22.82
C LEU A 706 1.71 -15.86 23.24
N ARG A 707 2.07 -15.02 22.28
CA ARG A 707 2.78 -13.75 22.51
C ARG A 707 1.93 -12.74 23.29
N ARG A 708 0.64 -12.61 22.98
CA ARG A 708 -0.26 -11.69 23.73
C ARG A 708 -0.40 -12.12 25.18
N ALA A 709 -0.60 -13.42 25.44
CA ALA A 709 -0.68 -13.94 26.80
C ALA A 709 0.62 -13.70 27.60
N LYS A 710 1.79 -13.92 26.98
CA LYS A 710 3.09 -13.66 27.63
C LYS A 710 3.35 -12.17 27.88
N THR A 711 3.01 -11.29 26.94
CA THR A 711 3.19 -9.82 27.07
C THR A 711 2.32 -9.23 28.18
N ILE A 712 1.11 -9.76 28.38
CA ILE A 712 0.24 -9.42 29.51
C ILE A 712 0.87 -9.92 30.82
N SER A 713 1.29 -11.19 30.87
CA SER A 713 1.85 -11.79 32.10
C SER A 713 3.20 -11.21 32.57
N HIS A 714 4.05 -10.74 31.66
CA HIS A 714 5.36 -10.15 31.98
C HIS A 714 5.28 -8.67 32.40
N ARG A 715 4.13 -8.00 32.20
CA ARG A 715 3.89 -6.62 32.66
C ARG A 715 3.04 -6.56 33.94
N GLU A 716 2.38 -7.65 34.30
CA GLU A 716 1.63 -7.80 35.57
C GLU A 716 2.49 -8.34 36.73
N ARG A 717 3.71 -8.82 36.44
CA ARG A 717 4.75 -9.15 37.44
C ARG A 717 5.84 -8.10 37.41
#